data_AF-A0A7Y5SN18-F1
#
_entry.id   AF-A0A7Y5SN18-F1
#
_cell.length_a   1.000
_cell.length_b   1.000
_cell.length_c   1.000
_cell.angle_alpha   90.00
_cell.angle_beta   90.00
_cell.angle_gamma   90.00
#
_symmetry.space_group_name_H-M   'P 1'
#
loop_
_entity.id
_entity.type
_entity.pdbx_description
1 polymer ?
#
loop_
_entity_poly.entity_id
_entity_poly.type
_entity_poly.pdbx_seq_one_letter_code
_entity_poly.pdbx_strand_id
1 'polypeptide(L)'
;MRQQDGSGAWVAQPALRQVLKHPDSEFTMPFGLAQMDNGEIALVVSREKTTPAGRIFEPNITFSSDGGATWSPLKAVPGTKGRPQFLLWLGGGRLSFITETFDGGKPQRIFSSDYGRTWNESIDQPPTKDGHGFGIEGNGWVDRDASGAAKAILEIGYYLEAGKSHPTGDFTGVFRRSLDDGKTWIDEVSPPQWKFTVEHNGKKWLRGVSEGSVVRAANGDLVAALRTDMPPKYFDGPNDDSLEGTAISISKDDGKTWSELQFLFEAGRHHANLQRMPGGDLVCTLIVRDDIQAGKLADGPLTSRRRGCDAMVSKDHGRTWNLDRRYELDGFEFLRADGYWVDGVCGHVAAVVLNDGHALSVYGNYPVGAVLIKWKPDGDAGPAQKPKVALRIGTEAGELQRFAAQELSSYLKRLFDVDAAPETAGVADADVHLLVGTPRSHPAVAKALGKDGWPQVTDQGIVLKRATLDGKPALVIGGGSEAATMWAVYELVEQWGVRYLLHGDVLPKTPRAFRLPDSDVVLEPNLRVRQWRTVNDFACGPESWGLDEQRRVIDQLAKLKFNRIFVSIWPYQPLLDLEFKGTGRKSATLWYDFRYPITDDMSGRALFGNEPEFWNPDLPPRGARYEEFAAAGQRLVRGILSHAKRRGMQCAMNATITEFPPEFAPFLADCEKVHQLGSLSIVPGPRTGVDDPALAELAVAVLRATVTTYGDLDYVLLGMPEHRQWVGEYERAWQALDRKYRLSQRVQLKDVVAAAEKRTDYPGGAARAVQEVKGDIVLLYFYDRLLTDLKALETADRRSVRIIINSAAEELFPILPRILPPGSETLNFVDYTPARILKRRGVLGQIPARELPTSLIYTLHDDNVGLVPMLATGTLAEITGDIRRSGWSGFSTRYWLIGDHDPCVTYLARTAWHADATPESVGRDLVAARCGEASVNDMLELFREVETATVALEWHGLGFTFPVPGMITKHWQPEPLAEELAAVRGHYQRALAAARRAGQTSSAEGRPYVDYWTGRLEFGIGYFDAVHSFRLAAKANHDGRKADAIQHAQSALDHARSALDAYARVAQDQSDRGAIATMAEYVDRPLKAKLEELRK
;
A
#
# COMPACT_ATOMS: atom_id res chain seq x y z
N MET A 1 -9.94 9.16 23.74
CA MET A 1 -8.61 8.56 23.92
C MET A 1 -8.33 7.59 22.77
N ARG A 2 -7.10 7.08 22.61
CA ARG A 2 -6.78 6.06 21.60
C ARG A 2 -5.88 4.96 22.19
N GLN A 3 -5.91 3.76 21.64
CA GLN A 3 -5.15 2.60 22.10
C GLN A 3 -4.38 2.00 20.92
N GLN A 4 -3.11 1.63 21.10
CA GLN A 4 -2.38 0.90 20.07
C GLN A 4 -2.97 -0.51 19.88
N ASP A 5 -2.94 -1.03 18.66
CA ASP A 5 -3.52 -2.33 18.33
C ASP A 5 -2.51 -3.49 18.22
N GLY A 6 -1.23 -3.25 18.56
CA GLY A 6 -0.14 -4.21 18.42
C GLY A 6 0.50 -4.23 17.02
N SER A 7 -0.10 -3.58 16.01
CA SER A 7 0.46 -3.44 14.66
C SER A 7 1.07 -2.04 14.38
N GLY A 8 1.03 -1.16 15.39
CA GLY A 8 1.47 0.23 15.29
C GLY A 8 0.35 1.22 14.92
N ALA A 9 -0.86 0.73 14.62
CA ALA A 9 -2.04 1.57 14.41
C ALA A 9 -2.76 1.88 15.74
N TRP A 10 -3.57 2.95 15.72
CA TRP A 10 -4.32 3.43 16.87
C TRP A 10 -5.83 3.24 16.69
N VAL A 11 -6.49 2.73 17.72
CA VAL A 11 -7.95 2.53 17.80
C VAL A 11 -8.53 3.55 18.76
N ALA A 12 -9.56 4.30 18.35
CA ALA A 12 -10.25 5.22 19.25
C ALA A 12 -11.02 4.45 20.32
N GLN A 13 -10.94 4.92 21.56
CA GLN A 13 -11.68 4.36 22.69
C GLN A 13 -12.46 5.49 23.41
N PRO A 14 -13.66 5.19 23.93
CA PRO A 14 -14.52 6.19 24.58
C PRO A 14 -13.88 6.70 25.88
N ALA A 15 -13.87 8.02 26.06
CA ALA A 15 -13.47 8.67 27.29
C ALA A 15 -14.15 10.04 27.40
N LEU A 16 -14.38 10.51 28.61
CA LEU A 16 -14.83 11.88 28.89
C LEU A 16 -13.62 12.73 29.26
N ARG A 17 -13.53 13.94 28.69
CA ARG A 17 -12.42 14.87 28.90
C ARG A 17 -12.95 16.20 29.45
N GLN A 18 -12.35 16.68 30.53
CA GLN A 18 -12.66 17.98 31.14
C GLN A 18 -11.36 18.70 31.51
N VAL A 19 -11.38 20.04 31.59
CA VAL A 19 -10.24 20.84 32.06
C VAL A 19 -10.69 21.67 33.25
N LEU A 20 -9.92 21.63 34.34
CA LEU A 20 -10.08 22.49 35.51
C LEU A 20 -8.91 23.46 35.59
N LYS A 21 -9.22 24.75 35.81
CA LYS A 21 -8.23 25.80 36.00
C LYS A 21 -8.67 26.73 37.11
N HIS A 22 -7.78 27.02 38.05
CA HIS A 22 -8.00 28.06 39.04
C HIS A 22 -7.92 29.44 38.33
N PRO A 23 -8.92 30.32 38.52
CA PRO A 23 -9.04 31.56 37.74
C PRO A 23 -7.87 32.54 37.95
N ASP A 24 -7.27 32.52 39.15
CA ASP A 24 -6.11 33.35 39.49
C ASP A 24 -4.82 32.51 39.61
N SER A 25 -4.58 31.61 38.66
CA SER A 25 -3.35 30.82 38.57
C SER A 25 -2.69 30.95 37.21
N GLU A 26 -1.36 30.88 37.20
CA GLU A 26 -0.59 30.67 35.97
C GLU A 26 -0.67 29.19 35.57
N PHE A 27 -0.46 28.30 36.55
CA PHE A 27 -0.60 26.87 36.39
C PHE A 27 -1.49 26.28 37.49
N THR A 28 -2.38 25.36 37.10
CA THR A 28 -3.16 24.52 38.02
C THR A 28 -2.69 23.09 37.84
N MET A 29 -1.83 22.61 38.72
CA MET A 29 -1.14 21.31 38.57
C MET A 29 -1.76 20.26 39.49
N PRO A 30 -2.28 19.14 38.97
CA PRO A 30 -2.88 18.10 39.79
C PRO A 30 -1.81 17.22 40.43
N PHE A 31 -2.05 16.76 41.66
CA PHE A 31 -1.13 15.84 42.34
C PHE A 31 -1.84 14.67 43.03
N GLY A 32 -3.12 14.77 43.36
CA GLY A 32 -3.81 13.66 44.05
C GLY A 32 -5.30 13.60 43.78
N LEU A 33 -5.81 12.38 43.61
CA LEU A 33 -7.23 12.06 43.45
C LEU A 33 -7.61 10.96 44.45
N ALA A 34 -8.77 11.09 45.07
CA ALA A 34 -9.34 10.04 45.91
C ALA A 34 -10.87 10.02 45.81
N GLN A 35 -11.47 8.83 45.69
CA GLN A 35 -12.90 8.65 45.92
C GLN A 35 -13.10 8.18 47.37
N MET A 36 -13.99 8.86 48.10
CA MET A 36 -14.25 8.63 49.51
C MET A 36 -15.49 7.73 49.72
N ASP A 37 -15.72 7.27 50.95
CA ASP A 37 -16.88 6.42 51.30
C ASP A 37 -18.24 7.13 51.16
N ASN A 38 -18.28 8.46 51.17
CA ASN A 38 -19.50 9.24 50.89
C ASN A 38 -19.82 9.34 49.39
N GLY A 39 -19.00 8.74 48.51
CA GLY A 39 -19.15 8.76 47.06
C GLY A 39 -18.54 9.96 46.34
N GLU A 40 -18.18 11.02 47.07
CA GLU A 40 -17.52 12.19 46.49
C GLU A 40 -16.08 11.88 46.07
N ILE A 41 -15.62 12.56 45.04
CA ILE A 41 -14.24 12.54 44.57
C ILE A 41 -13.57 13.84 44.99
N ALA A 42 -12.43 13.74 45.67
CA ALA A 42 -11.57 14.87 46.02
C ALA A 42 -10.37 14.93 45.06
N LEU A 43 -10.07 16.13 44.56
CA LEU A 43 -8.87 16.44 43.78
C LEU A 43 -8.07 17.52 44.49
N VAL A 44 -6.81 17.23 44.79
CA VAL A 44 -5.84 18.23 45.27
C VAL A 44 -4.93 18.66 44.13
N VAL A 45 -4.75 19.98 44.00
CA VAL A 45 -3.92 20.62 42.99
C VAL A 45 -2.99 21.64 43.66
N SER A 46 -1.85 21.92 43.02
CA SER A 46 -1.05 23.11 43.30
C SER A 46 -1.57 24.27 42.44
N ARG A 47 -1.92 25.37 43.10
CA ARG A 47 -2.12 26.66 42.45
C ARG A 47 -0.77 27.37 42.39
N GLU A 48 -0.30 27.61 41.18
CA GLU A 48 1.02 28.20 40.96
C GLU A 48 0.88 29.55 40.27
N LYS A 49 1.56 30.57 40.80
CA LYS A 49 1.49 31.94 40.28
C LYS A 49 2.79 32.70 40.56
N THR A 50 3.27 33.43 39.56
CA THR A 50 4.43 34.32 39.74
C THR A 50 4.03 35.60 40.49
N THR A 51 4.86 36.01 41.47
CA THR A 51 4.71 37.29 42.20
C THR A 51 6.06 38.03 42.25
N PRO A 52 6.09 39.34 42.57
CA PRO A 52 7.35 40.07 42.76
C PRO A 52 8.27 39.49 43.83
N ALA A 53 7.72 38.75 44.81
CA ALA A 53 8.46 38.11 45.89
C ALA A 53 8.91 36.67 45.56
N GLY A 54 8.64 36.19 44.34
CA GLY A 54 8.89 34.80 43.90
C GLY A 54 7.62 34.08 43.47
N ARG A 55 7.76 32.79 43.13
CA ARG A 55 6.63 31.94 42.74
C ARG A 55 5.91 31.42 43.98
N ILE A 56 4.59 31.51 44.00
CA ILE A 56 3.77 30.89 45.03
C ILE A 56 3.35 29.48 44.59
N PHE A 57 3.35 28.56 45.54
CA PHE A 57 2.84 27.19 45.42
C PHE A 57 1.86 26.98 46.57
N GLU A 58 0.58 26.85 46.24
CA GLU A 58 -0.50 26.80 47.24
C GLU A 58 -1.39 25.56 47.00
N PRO A 59 -1.47 24.63 47.96
CA PRO A 59 -2.39 23.51 47.88
C PRO A 59 -3.84 24.00 47.82
N ASN A 60 -4.57 23.53 46.80
CA ASN A 60 -5.97 23.81 46.57
C ASN A 60 -6.73 22.49 46.42
N ILE A 61 -7.98 22.45 46.89
CA ILE A 61 -8.84 21.26 46.82
C ILE A 61 -10.16 21.58 46.14
N THR A 62 -10.71 20.60 45.42
CA THR A 62 -12.05 20.64 44.82
C THR A 62 -12.71 19.26 44.91
N PHE A 63 -14.04 19.23 44.82
CA PHE A 63 -14.86 18.04 44.99
C PHE A 63 -15.84 17.84 43.84
N SER A 64 -16.11 16.59 43.50
CA SER A 64 -17.18 16.18 42.61
C SER A 64 -18.11 15.19 43.31
N SER A 65 -19.42 15.42 43.22
CA SER A 65 -20.46 14.55 43.80
C SER A 65 -21.21 13.72 42.75
N ASP A 66 -20.88 13.88 41.47
CA ASP A 66 -21.57 13.27 40.32
C ASP A 66 -20.63 12.40 39.46
N GLY A 67 -19.63 11.78 40.11
CA GLY A 67 -18.71 10.85 39.45
C GLY A 67 -17.73 11.53 38.49
N GLY A 68 -17.41 12.81 38.73
CA GLY A 68 -16.40 13.59 38.01
C GLY A 68 -16.96 14.49 36.91
N ALA A 69 -18.28 14.63 36.78
CA ALA A 69 -18.89 15.42 35.70
C ALA A 69 -18.87 16.93 36.02
N THR A 70 -19.13 17.30 37.28
CA THR A 70 -19.04 18.68 37.77
C THR A 70 -18.16 18.76 39.02
N TRP A 71 -17.56 19.93 39.21
CA TRP A 71 -16.58 20.18 40.27
C TRP A 71 -16.89 21.48 41.01
N SER A 72 -16.73 21.47 42.33
CA SER A 72 -16.79 22.69 43.13
C SER A 72 -15.67 23.66 42.76
N PRO A 73 -15.76 24.96 43.11
CA PRO A 73 -14.62 25.86 42.97
C PRO A 73 -13.38 25.33 43.71
N LEU A 74 -12.21 25.52 43.11
CA LEU A 74 -10.92 25.25 43.76
C LEU A 74 -10.75 26.22 44.94
N LYS A 75 -10.42 25.67 46.12
CA LYS A 75 -10.22 26.45 47.35
C LYS A 75 -8.86 26.14 47.96
N ALA A 76 -8.14 27.18 48.36
CA ALA A 76 -6.90 27.04 49.09
C ALA A 76 -7.11 26.26 50.39
N VAL A 77 -6.16 25.39 50.74
CA VAL A 77 -6.13 24.69 52.03
C VAL A 77 -5.43 25.61 53.05
N PRO A 78 -6.17 26.17 54.04
CA PRO A 78 -5.59 27.18 54.93
C PRO A 78 -4.42 26.65 55.75
N GLY A 79 -3.42 27.51 56.00
CA GLY A 79 -2.25 27.16 56.82
C GLY A 79 -1.20 26.30 56.13
N THR A 80 -1.37 26.00 54.85
CA THR A 80 -0.47 25.14 54.07
C THR A 80 0.31 25.93 53.03
N LYS A 81 1.48 25.43 52.64
CA LYS A 81 2.33 26.00 51.58
C LYS A 81 3.01 24.87 50.82
N GLY A 82 3.34 25.11 49.55
CA GLY A 82 4.07 24.14 48.74
C GLY A 82 3.20 23.32 47.78
N ARG A 83 3.80 22.30 47.16
CA ARG A 83 3.08 21.37 46.26
C ARG A 83 2.50 20.21 47.07
N PRO A 84 1.22 19.83 46.88
CA PRO A 84 0.60 18.73 47.61
C PRO A 84 0.96 17.39 46.96
N GLN A 85 2.05 16.74 47.35
CA GLN A 85 2.72 15.66 46.60
C GLN A 85 1.89 14.39 46.29
N PHE A 86 0.75 14.14 46.96
CA PHE A 86 -0.38 13.29 46.53
C PHE A 86 -1.47 13.26 47.62
N LEU A 87 -2.63 12.62 47.36
CA LEU A 87 -3.78 12.54 48.29
C LEU A 87 -4.11 11.09 48.68
N LEU A 88 -4.28 10.83 49.98
CA LEU A 88 -4.73 9.54 50.51
C LEU A 88 -6.07 9.66 51.22
N TRP A 89 -6.93 8.67 51.00
CA TRP A 89 -8.14 8.48 51.80
C TRP A 89 -7.94 7.37 52.84
N LEU A 90 -8.12 7.71 54.11
CA LEU A 90 -7.79 6.86 55.26
C LEU A 90 -9.01 6.15 55.87
N GLY A 91 -10.19 6.31 55.25
CA GLY A 91 -11.46 5.79 55.76
C GLY A 91 -12.19 6.76 56.70
N GLY A 92 -13.52 6.78 56.67
CA GLY A 92 -14.37 7.50 57.62
C GLY A 92 -14.18 9.02 57.60
N GLY A 93 -14.35 9.65 56.44
CA GLY A 93 -14.14 11.09 56.25
C GLY A 93 -12.69 11.58 56.37
N ARG A 94 -11.74 10.70 56.66
CA ARG A 94 -10.33 11.09 56.88
C ARG A 94 -9.53 11.10 55.58
N LEU A 95 -8.79 12.19 55.35
CA LEU A 95 -7.87 12.36 54.22
C LEU A 95 -6.50 12.82 54.73
N SER A 96 -5.43 12.52 54.00
CA SER A 96 -4.12 13.15 54.22
C SER A 96 -3.39 13.45 52.91
N PHE A 97 -2.57 14.50 52.90
CA PHE A 97 -1.58 14.77 51.85
C PHE A 97 -0.29 15.35 52.45
N ILE A 98 0.79 15.34 51.68
CA ILE A 98 2.10 15.86 52.08
C ILE A 98 2.41 17.13 51.28
N THR A 99 3.00 18.14 51.91
CA THR A 99 3.48 19.34 51.22
C THR A 99 4.97 19.32 50.96
N GLU A 100 5.40 19.61 49.73
CA GLU A 100 6.80 19.94 49.40
C GLU A 100 7.01 21.46 49.43
N THR A 101 7.98 21.93 50.23
CA THR A 101 8.26 23.35 50.46
C THR A 101 9.61 23.78 49.87
N PHE A 102 9.65 24.95 49.22
CA PHE A 102 10.82 25.46 48.48
C PHE A 102 11.58 26.59 49.19
N ASP A 103 11.08 27.10 50.31
CA ASP A 103 11.61 28.25 51.07
C ASP A 103 12.40 27.84 52.33
N GLY A 104 12.91 26.60 52.37
CA GLY A 104 13.56 26.04 53.55
C GLY A 104 12.59 25.60 54.66
N GLY A 105 11.28 25.68 54.41
CA GLY A 105 10.26 25.04 55.25
C GLY A 105 10.46 23.52 55.32
N LYS A 106 9.92 22.90 56.38
CA LYS A 106 9.88 21.44 56.48
C LYS A 106 8.64 20.90 55.77
N PRO A 107 8.75 19.82 54.99
CA PRO A 107 7.60 19.10 54.49
C PRO A 107 6.71 18.63 55.64
N GLN A 108 5.39 18.74 55.49
CA GLN A 108 4.42 18.33 56.51
C GLN A 108 3.37 17.42 55.89
N ARG A 109 2.94 16.42 56.66
CA ARG A 109 1.70 15.68 56.37
C ARG A 109 0.55 16.34 57.09
N ILE A 110 -0.52 16.59 56.36
CA ILE A 110 -1.67 17.36 56.82
C ILE A 110 -2.90 16.47 56.72
N PHE A 111 -3.78 16.57 57.71
CA PHE A 111 -4.92 15.67 57.88
C PHE A 111 -6.24 16.44 57.92
N SER A 112 -7.25 15.83 57.31
CA SER A 112 -8.66 16.19 57.44
C SER A 112 -9.42 15.02 58.05
N SER A 113 -10.46 15.33 58.82
CA SER A 113 -11.38 14.36 59.43
C SER A 113 -12.84 14.56 58.99
N ASP A 114 -13.09 15.45 58.03
CA ASP A 114 -14.42 15.90 57.61
C ASP A 114 -14.56 15.96 56.08
N TYR A 115 -14.03 14.96 55.38
CA TYR A 115 -14.08 14.85 53.92
C TYR A 115 -13.35 16.00 53.19
N GLY A 116 -12.22 16.45 53.75
CA GLY A 116 -11.36 17.47 53.16
C GLY A 116 -11.90 18.89 53.30
N ARG A 117 -12.94 19.11 54.11
CA ARG A 117 -13.55 20.44 54.29
C ARG A 117 -12.70 21.32 55.21
N THR A 118 -12.05 20.74 56.23
CA THR A 118 -11.08 21.39 57.10
C THR A 118 -9.83 20.52 57.30
N TRP A 119 -8.70 21.18 57.58
CA TRP A 119 -7.36 20.59 57.66
C TRP A 119 -6.62 21.13 58.88
N ASN A 120 -6.94 20.60 60.06
CA ASN A 120 -6.56 21.20 61.35
C ASN A 120 -5.42 20.47 62.08
N GLU A 121 -4.96 19.34 61.54
CA GLU A 121 -3.89 18.54 62.13
C GLU A 121 -2.75 18.40 61.11
N SER A 122 -1.51 18.57 61.57
CA SER A 122 -0.31 18.39 60.75
C SER A 122 0.83 17.82 61.58
N ILE A 123 1.70 17.07 60.93
CA ILE A 123 2.97 16.59 61.51
C ILE A 123 4.11 16.90 60.54
N ASP A 124 5.31 17.13 61.10
CA ASP A 124 6.53 17.17 60.28
C ASP A 124 6.72 15.80 59.62
N GLN A 125 7.02 15.80 58.32
CA GLN A 125 7.30 14.59 57.59
C GLN A 125 8.67 14.04 58.04
N PRO A 126 8.74 12.85 58.67
CA PRO A 126 10.00 12.34 59.19
C PRO A 126 10.99 12.00 58.07
N PRO A 127 12.32 12.16 58.34
CA PRO A 127 13.38 11.66 57.47
C PRO A 127 13.38 10.13 57.39
N THR A 128 14.30 9.56 56.61
CA THR A 128 14.60 8.12 56.66
C THR A 128 15.10 7.71 58.06
N LYS A 129 15.09 6.42 58.38
CA LYS A 129 15.59 5.90 59.67
C LYS A 129 17.07 6.26 59.93
N ASP A 130 17.82 6.46 58.85
CA ASP A 130 19.24 6.81 58.85
C ASP A 130 19.47 8.33 58.80
N GLY A 131 18.40 9.14 58.84
CA GLY A 131 18.45 10.60 58.94
C GLY A 131 18.57 11.34 57.60
N HIS A 132 18.41 10.67 56.47
CA HIS A 132 18.36 11.31 55.15
C HIS A 132 17.00 11.99 54.90
N GLY A 133 16.98 12.98 54.02
CA GLY A 133 15.71 13.59 53.55
C GLY A 133 14.79 12.54 52.90
N PHE A 134 13.51 12.87 52.75
CA PHE A 134 12.53 11.98 52.12
C PHE A 134 11.68 12.76 51.12
N GLY A 135 12.19 12.90 49.89
CA GLY A 135 11.42 13.39 48.76
C GLY A 135 10.35 12.38 48.37
N ILE A 136 9.17 12.84 47.98
CA ILE A 136 8.04 11.95 47.71
C ILE A 136 7.14 12.57 46.65
N GLU A 137 6.73 11.76 45.67
CA GLU A 137 5.84 12.10 44.56
C GLU A 137 5.29 10.77 43.98
N GLY A 138 4.15 10.79 43.29
CA GLY A 138 3.46 9.58 42.80
C GLY A 138 2.19 9.25 43.60
N ASN A 139 1.98 7.99 44.02
CA ASN A 139 0.90 7.63 44.94
C ASN A 139 1.27 6.51 45.91
N GLY A 140 0.85 6.69 47.17
CA GLY A 140 0.86 5.62 48.16
C GLY A 140 -0.28 4.62 47.97
N TRP A 141 -0.19 3.51 48.70
CA TRP A 141 -1.26 2.52 48.80
C TRP A 141 -1.76 2.41 50.24
N VAL A 142 -3.07 2.27 50.41
CA VAL A 142 -3.69 2.03 51.72
C VAL A 142 -4.26 0.62 51.74
N ASP A 143 -3.63 -0.26 52.51
CA ASP A 143 -4.25 -1.54 52.84
C ASP A 143 -5.41 -1.29 53.78
N ARG A 144 -6.53 -1.95 53.52
CA ARG A 144 -7.76 -1.79 54.30
C ARG A 144 -8.12 -3.06 55.04
N ASP A 145 -8.73 -2.91 56.20
CA ASP A 145 -9.37 -4.02 56.90
C ASP A 145 -10.78 -4.31 56.35
N ALA A 146 -11.47 -5.29 56.95
CA ALA A 146 -12.81 -5.70 56.53
C ALA A 146 -13.88 -4.59 56.67
N SER A 147 -13.63 -3.54 57.47
CA SER A 147 -14.52 -2.39 57.64
C SER A 147 -14.22 -1.26 56.64
N GLY A 148 -13.15 -1.38 55.84
CA GLY A 148 -12.69 -0.34 54.92
C GLY A 148 -11.77 0.70 55.56
N ALA A 149 -11.47 0.57 56.85
CA ALA A 149 -10.53 1.44 57.55
C ALA A 149 -9.08 1.15 57.12
N ALA A 150 -8.22 2.17 57.13
CA ALA A 150 -6.80 2.02 56.85
C ALA A 150 -6.13 1.12 57.90
N LYS A 151 -5.50 0.05 57.42
CA LYS A 151 -4.68 -0.90 58.21
C LYS A 151 -3.20 -0.57 58.10
N ALA A 152 -2.74 -0.19 56.91
CA ALA A 152 -1.37 0.23 56.66
C ALA A 152 -1.31 1.19 55.48
N ILE A 153 -0.41 2.17 55.54
CA ILE A 153 -0.04 3.03 54.42
C ILE A 153 1.33 2.59 53.91
N LEU A 154 1.45 2.44 52.61
CA LEU A 154 2.69 2.10 51.92
C LEU A 154 3.12 3.29 51.06
N GLU A 155 4.37 3.70 51.20
CA GLU A 155 4.92 4.84 50.45
C GLU A 155 6.30 4.51 49.90
N ILE A 156 6.60 5.14 48.76
CA ILE A 156 7.92 5.15 48.16
C ILE A 156 8.36 6.60 48.06
N GLY A 157 9.53 6.90 48.60
CA GLY A 157 10.20 8.19 48.44
C GLY A 157 11.65 7.99 48.07
N TYR A 158 12.42 9.06 48.13
CA TYR A 158 13.81 9.03 47.71
C TYR A 158 14.65 10.09 48.39
N TYR A 159 15.96 9.91 48.28
CA TYR A 159 16.93 10.93 48.63
C TYR A 159 18.15 10.85 47.71
N LEU A 160 18.97 11.90 47.76
CA LEU A 160 20.25 11.96 47.08
C LEU A 160 21.35 12.10 48.14
N GLU A 161 22.41 11.30 48.01
CA GLU A 161 23.53 11.35 48.96
C GLU A 161 24.20 12.73 48.96
N ALA A 162 24.70 13.14 50.12
CA ALA A 162 25.39 14.43 50.26
C ALA A 162 26.55 14.54 49.25
N GLY A 163 26.58 15.64 48.49
CA GLY A 163 27.58 15.90 47.44
C GLY A 163 27.21 15.37 46.05
N LYS A 164 26.14 14.60 45.90
CA LYS A 164 25.58 14.24 44.60
C LYS A 164 24.50 15.25 44.17
N SER A 165 24.34 15.45 42.86
CA SER A 165 23.32 16.33 42.27
C SER A 165 22.83 15.78 40.93
N HIS A 166 21.57 16.06 40.58
CA HIS A 166 21.04 15.80 39.24
C HIS A 166 21.85 16.59 38.19
N PRO A 167 22.17 16.01 37.02
CA PRO A 167 21.70 14.70 36.53
C PRO A 167 22.61 13.51 36.82
N THR A 168 23.84 13.76 37.32
CA THR A 168 24.90 12.73 37.40
C THR A 168 24.86 11.87 38.65
N GLY A 169 24.23 12.37 39.73
CA GLY A 169 24.04 11.64 40.97
C GLY A 169 22.95 10.59 40.86
N ASP A 170 23.15 9.44 41.48
CA ASP A 170 22.17 8.37 41.56
C ASP A 170 21.20 8.54 42.75
N PHE A 171 19.91 8.67 42.48
CA PHE A 171 18.89 8.71 43.52
C PHE A 171 18.75 7.37 44.22
N THR A 172 18.49 7.39 45.53
CA THR A 172 18.19 6.21 46.33
C THR A 172 16.71 6.19 46.67
N GLY A 173 15.97 5.28 46.04
CA GLY A 173 14.57 5.01 46.36
C GLY A 173 14.42 4.23 47.65
N VAL A 174 13.38 4.56 48.42
CA VAL A 174 13.11 4.05 49.76
C VAL A 174 11.64 3.67 49.86
N PHE A 175 11.36 2.40 50.18
CA PHE A 175 10.03 1.93 50.56
C PHE A 175 9.87 1.98 52.08
N ARG A 176 8.67 2.32 52.56
CA ARG A 176 8.33 2.27 53.99
C ARG A 176 6.84 2.04 54.21
N ARG A 177 6.51 1.58 55.42
CA ARG A 177 5.14 1.28 55.85
C ARG A 177 4.77 2.04 57.11
N SER A 178 3.53 2.50 57.22
CA SER A 178 2.97 3.10 58.44
C SER A 178 1.72 2.35 58.88
N LEU A 179 1.53 2.20 60.20
CA LEU A 179 0.37 1.55 60.82
C LEU A 179 -0.53 2.55 61.57
N ASP A 180 -0.18 3.83 61.56
CA ASP A 180 -0.81 4.91 62.34
C ASP A 180 -1.11 6.13 61.46
N ASP A 181 -1.71 5.87 60.29
CA ASP A 181 -2.15 6.88 59.33
C ASP A 181 -1.03 7.74 58.71
N GLY A 182 0.22 7.28 58.75
CA GLY A 182 1.38 7.98 58.19
C GLY A 182 2.13 8.83 59.22
N LYS A 183 1.87 8.64 60.52
CA LYS A 183 2.53 9.38 61.61
C LYS A 183 3.91 8.84 61.95
N THR A 184 4.06 7.52 61.98
CA THR A 184 5.33 6.81 62.18
C THR A 184 5.54 5.77 61.08
N TRP A 185 6.81 5.39 60.86
CA TRP A 185 7.23 4.54 59.75
C TRP A 185 8.07 3.37 60.23
N ILE A 186 7.83 2.21 59.64
CA ILE A 186 8.49 0.93 59.87
C ILE A 186 8.82 0.25 58.53
N ASP A 187 9.55 -0.86 58.60
CA ASP A 187 9.93 -1.69 57.44
C ASP A 187 10.62 -0.92 56.32
N GLU A 188 11.37 0.12 56.69
CA GLU A 188 12.05 0.97 55.73
C GLU A 188 13.23 0.22 55.07
N VAL A 189 13.18 0.14 53.74
CA VAL A 189 14.18 -0.52 52.91
C VAL A 189 14.54 0.36 51.71
N SER A 190 15.84 0.39 51.38
CA SER A 190 16.36 0.89 50.11
C SER A 190 16.83 -0.32 49.30
N PRO A 191 15.99 -0.88 48.42
CA PRO A 191 16.31 -2.13 47.74
C PRO A 191 17.56 -1.99 46.87
N PRO A 192 18.59 -2.85 47.02
CA PRO A 192 19.77 -2.79 46.16
C PRO A 192 19.43 -3.03 44.68
N GLN A 193 18.35 -3.76 44.39
CA GLN A 193 17.82 -4.03 43.05
C GLN A 193 17.31 -2.77 42.33
N TRP A 194 17.11 -1.66 43.07
CA TRP A 194 16.71 -0.38 42.49
C TRP A 194 17.90 0.49 42.07
N LYS A 195 19.14 -0.02 42.22
CA LYS A 195 20.34 0.55 41.63
C LYS A 195 20.75 -0.26 40.41
N PHE A 196 21.15 0.43 39.35
CA PHE A 196 21.59 -0.20 38.10
C PHE A 196 22.76 0.57 37.48
N THR A 197 23.51 -0.06 36.58
CA THR A 197 24.66 0.59 35.92
C THR A 197 24.38 0.78 34.45
N VAL A 198 24.65 1.98 33.93
CA VAL A 198 24.55 2.31 32.50
C VAL A 198 25.92 2.69 31.97
N GLU A 199 26.31 2.13 30.83
CA GLU A 199 27.56 2.47 30.16
C GLU A 199 27.32 3.53 29.08
N HIS A 200 28.13 4.58 29.07
CA HIS A 200 28.12 5.60 28.03
C HIS A 200 29.51 6.20 27.86
N ASN A 201 29.95 6.38 26.60
CA ASN A 201 31.28 6.89 26.24
C ASN A 201 32.43 6.16 26.99
N GLY A 202 32.34 4.84 27.12
CA GLY A 202 33.34 4.00 27.79
C GLY A 202 33.40 4.16 29.31
N LYS A 203 32.48 4.91 29.93
CA LYS A 203 32.36 5.07 31.38
C LYS A 203 31.09 4.40 31.89
N LYS A 204 31.21 3.68 33.01
CA LYS A 204 30.08 3.12 33.75
C LYS A 204 29.56 4.12 34.78
N TRP A 205 28.26 4.35 34.75
CA TRP A 205 27.56 5.25 35.66
C TRP A 205 26.58 4.45 36.51
N LEU A 206 26.72 4.54 37.83
CA LEU A 206 25.73 4.02 38.76
C LEU A 206 24.51 4.94 38.71
N ARG A 207 23.33 4.35 38.54
CA ARG A 207 22.01 4.99 38.50
C ARG A 207 21.07 4.35 39.51
N GLY A 208 20.00 5.06 39.83
CA GLY A 208 18.94 4.56 40.69
C GLY A 208 17.55 5.04 40.29
N VAL A 209 16.69 5.13 41.29
CA VAL A 209 15.30 5.54 41.15
C VAL A 209 14.95 6.59 42.19
N SER A 210 14.03 7.48 41.85
CA SER A 210 13.56 8.55 42.71
C SER A 210 12.11 8.31 43.15
N GLU A 211 11.19 9.10 42.62
CA GLU A 211 9.76 9.11 42.91
C GLU A 211 9.09 7.78 42.55
N GLY A 212 8.01 7.42 43.26
CA GLY A 212 7.42 6.11 43.06
C GLY A 212 5.98 5.97 43.52
N SER A 213 5.26 5.14 42.78
CA SER A 213 3.90 4.71 43.11
C SER A 213 3.88 3.25 43.52
N VAL A 214 3.03 2.90 44.48
CA VAL A 214 2.88 1.51 44.95
C VAL A 214 1.42 1.09 44.98
N VAL A 215 1.17 -0.20 44.72
CA VAL A 215 -0.15 -0.83 44.81
C VAL A 215 -0.01 -2.26 45.31
N ARG A 216 -1.00 -2.75 46.08
CA ARG A 216 -1.13 -4.19 46.35
C ARG A 216 -1.99 -4.85 45.28
N ALA A 217 -1.39 -5.71 44.48
CA ALA A 217 -2.08 -6.47 43.45
C ALA A 217 -3.09 -7.47 44.05
N ALA A 218 -3.99 -8.00 43.21
CA ALA A 218 -5.05 -8.91 43.67
C ALA A 218 -4.50 -10.24 44.24
N ASN A 219 -3.32 -10.67 43.80
CA ASN A 219 -2.64 -11.85 44.32
C ASN A 219 -1.85 -11.58 45.62
N GLY A 220 -1.86 -10.35 46.14
CA GLY A 220 -1.20 -9.96 47.38
C GLY A 220 0.20 -9.36 47.21
N ASP A 221 0.81 -9.50 46.03
CA ASP A 221 2.14 -8.91 45.72
C ASP A 221 2.06 -7.38 45.76
N LEU A 222 3.16 -6.73 46.15
CA LEU A 222 3.32 -5.28 46.00
C LEU A 222 3.98 -4.98 44.66
N VAL A 223 3.43 -4.02 43.93
CA VAL A 223 3.98 -3.56 42.64
C VAL A 223 4.32 -2.09 42.77
N ALA A 224 5.56 -1.73 42.44
CA ALA A 224 6.06 -0.38 42.42
C ALA A 224 6.30 0.08 40.97
N ALA A 225 5.89 1.30 40.64
CA ALA A 225 6.29 2.02 39.42
C ALA A 225 7.17 3.20 39.82
N LEU A 226 8.41 3.19 39.33
CA LEU A 226 9.52 3.98 39.85
C LEU A 226 10.07 4.88 38.74
N ARG A 227 10.22 6.16 39.04
CA ARG A 227 10.93 7.11 38.16
C ARG A 227 12.41 6.74 38.14
N THR A 228 12.94 6.49 36.95
CA THR A 228 14.34 6.12 36.79
C THR A 228 15.18 7.33 36.42
N ASP A 229 16.29 7.49 37.11
CA ASP A 229 17.39 8.37 36.79
C ASP A 229 17.64 8.62 35.28
N MET A 230 17.87 9.89 34.90
CA MET A 230 18.08 10.30 33.49
C MET A 230 19.25 9.56 32.82
N PRO A 231 19.11 8.87 31.69
CA PRO A 231 20.21 8.14 31.05
C PRO A 231 21.47 9.01 30.79
N PRO A 232 22.70 8.50 31.04
CA PRO A 232 23.94 9.28 30.88
C PRO A 232 24.18 9.88 29.50
N LYS A 233 23.55 9.34 28.44
CA LYS A 233 23.57 9.90 27.08
C LYS A 233 23.02 11.33 26.98
N TYR A 234 22.30 11.79 28.00
CA TYR A 234 21.73 13.14 28.06
C TYR A 234 22.51 14.11 28.95
N PHE A 235 23.61 13.69 29.60
CA PHE A 235 24.41 14.55 30.50
C PHE A 235 25.08 15.72 29.81
N ASP A 236 25.47 15.54 28.56
CA ASP A 236 26.08 16.60 27.74
C ASP A 236 25.02 17.44 27.00
N GLY A 237 23.73 17.11 27.21
CA GLY A 237 22.57 17.74 26.56
C GLY A 237 21.76 18.66 27.50
N PRO A 238 20.44 18.76 27.33
CA PRO A 238 19.60 19.75 28.01
C PRO A 238 19.50 19.62 29.54
N ASN A 239 20.00 18.52 30.14
CA ASN A 239 20.06 18.30 31.60
C ASN A 239 18.74 18.56 32.33
N ASP A 240 17.64 18.09 31.73
CA ASP A 240 16.27 18.32 32.17
C ASP A 240 15.64 17.03 32.68
N ASP A 241 14.89 17.14 33.77
CA ASP A 241 14.27 16.00 34.46
C ASP A 241 13.19 15.31 33.59
N SER A 242 12.72 15.99 32.54
CA SER A 242 11.81 15.44 31.52
C SER A 242 12.37 14.23 30.77
N LEU A 243 13.68 14.02 30.80
CA LEU A 243 14.36 12.90 30.15
C LEU A 243 14.53 11.67 31.05
N GLU A 244 13.89 11.65 32.22
CA GLU A 244 13.83 10.49 33.10
C GLU A 244 12.79 9.45 32.63
N GLY A 245 12.97 8.21 33.07
CA GLY A 245 12.19 7.06 32.61
C GLY A 245 11.26 6.49 33.68
N THR A 246 10.72 5.30 33.40
CA THR A 246 9.88 4.53 34.34
C THR A 246 10.24 3.05 34.30
N ALA A 247 10.37 2.44 35.48
CA ALA A 247 10.53 1.00 35.65
C ALA A 247 9.59 0.42 36.70
N ILE A 248 9.38 -0.89 36.66
CA ILE A 248 8.52 -1.65 37.56
C ILE A 248 9.38 -2.57 38.43
N SER A 249 9.01 -2.72 39.70
CA SER A 249 9.59 -3.70 40.61
C SER A 249 8.49 -4.34 41.46
N ILE A 250 8.64 -5.63 41.78
CA ILE A 250 7.61 -6.42 42.47
C ILE A 250 8.20 -7.02 43.75
N SER A 251 7.47 -6.90 44.85
CA SER A 251 7.76 -7.59 46.10
C SER A 251 6.71 -8.67 46.38
N LYS A 252 7.17 -9.87 46.73
CA LYS A 252 6.35 -11.04 47.07
C LYS A 252 6.29 -11.31 48.57
N ASP A 253 6.99 -10.52 49.37
CA ASP A 253 7.21 -10.73 50.80
C ASP A 253 6.89 -9.48 51.63
N ASP A 254 5.90 -8.71 51.16
CA ASP A 254 5.35 -7.52 51.82
C ASP A 254 6.35 -6.36 51.94
N GLY A 255 7.15 -6.17 50.89
CA GLY A 255 8.07 -5.03 50.76
C GLY A 255 9.47 -5.28 51.33
N LYS A 256 9.76 -6.47 51.85
CA LYS A 256 11.08 -6.79 52.43
C LYS A 256 12.16 -6.96 51.36
N THR A 257 11.83 -7.64 50.26
CA THR A 257 12.68 -7.78 49.08
C THR A 257 11.92 -7.43 47.83
N TRP A 258 12.64 -6.97 46.81
CA TRP A 258 12.09 -6.45 45.57
C TRP A 258 12.82 -7.08 44.37
N SER A 259 12.11 -7.25 43.26
CA SER A 259 12.68 -7.74 42.02
C SER A 259 13.62 -6.72 41.38
N GLU A 260 14.47 -7.18 40.47
CA GLU A 260 15.15 -6.33 39.49
C GLU A 260 14.15 -5.44 38.74
N LEU A 261 14.64 -4.28 38.29
CA LEU A 261 13.84 -3.29 37.56
C LEU A 261 13.46 -3.80 36.16
N GLN A 262 12.15 -3.81 35.88
CA GLN A 262 11.59 -4.01 34.55
C GLN A 262 11.29 -2.64 33.94
N PHE A 263 12.15 -2.16 33.05
CA PHE A 263 11.96 -0.86 32.39
C PHE A 263 10.75 -0.87 31.46
N LEU A 264 9.84 0.09 31.64
CA LEU A 264 8.76 0.37 30.69
C LEU A 264 9.22 1.41 29.66
N PHE A 265 9.88 2.46 30.14
CA PHE A 265 10.43 3.55 29.32
C PHE A 265 11.78 3.98 29.86
N GLU A 266 12.75 4.16 28.97
CA GLU A 266 14.10 4.60 29.35
C GLU A 266 14.15 6.11 29.67
N ALA A 267 13.31 6.91 28.99
CA ALA A 267 13.26 8.37 29.11
C ALA A 267 11.89 8.93 28.65
N GLY A 268 11.58 10.17 29.03
CA GLY A 268 10.46 10.95 28.50
C GLY A 268 9.09 10.69 29.14
N ARG A 269 8.96 9.59 29.88
CA ARG A 269 7.72 9.13 30.52
C ARG A 269 7.99 8.73 31.96
N HIS A 270 7.38 9.45 32.89
CA HIS A 270 7.59 9.30 34.33
C HIS A 270 6.37 9.81 35.13
N HIS A 271 6.58 10.13 36.41
CA HIS A 271 5.55 10.39 37.45
C HIS A 271 4.40 9.38 37.37
N ALA A 272 4.70 8.09 37.55
CA ALA A 272 3.69 7.06 37.42
C ALA A 272 2.62 7.17 38.51
N ASN A 273 1.37 6.78 38.20
CA ASN A 273 0.32 6.51 39.18
C ASN A 273 -0.23 5.10 38.96
N LEU A 274 -0.19 4.26 40.01
CA LEU A 274 -0.62 2.87 39.99
C LEU A 274 -1.95 2.68 40.70
N GLN A 275 -2.89 2.06 40.00
CA GLN A 275 -4.24 1.78 40.47
C GLN A 275 -4.62 0.31 40.24
N ARG A 276 -5.41 -0.27 41.15
CA ARG A 276 -5.97 -1.62 41.00
C ARG A 276 -7.46 -1.54 40.63
N MET A 277 -7.80 -2.07 39.46
CA MET A 277 -9.17 -2.17 38.97
C MET A 277 -9.98 -3.22 39.76
N PRO A 278 -11.33 -3.18 39.73
CA PRO A 278 -12.16 -4.16 40.46
C PRO A 278 -11.92 -5.61 40.00
N GLY A 279 -11.57 -5.81 38.72
CA GLY A 279 -11.22 -7.12 38.15
C GLY A 279 -9.84 -7.65 38.55
N GLY A 280 -9.03 -6.86 39.27
CA GLY A 280 -7.68 -7.24 39.69
C GLY A 280 -6.55 -6.80 38.74
N ASP A 281 -6.91 -6.30 37.55
CA ASP A 281 -5.97 -5.66 36.62
C ASP A 281 -5.33 -4.42 37.25
N LEU A 282 -4.07 -4.16 36.89
CA LEU A 282 -3.36 -2.96 37.30
C LEU A 282 -3.30 -1.96 36.15
N VAL A 283 -3.55 -0.69 36.46
CA VAL A 283 -3.42 0.42 35.52
C VAL A 283 -2.29 1.33 36.00
N CYS A 284 -1.31 1.54 35.14
CA CYS A 284 -0.21 2.48 35.35
C CYS A 284 -0.42 3.68 34.42
N THR A 285 -0.78 4.82 34.98
CA THR A 285 -0.91 6.08 34.23
C THR A 285 0.39 6.86 34.32
N LEU A 286 0.90 7.38 33.20
CA LEU A 286 2.13 8.15 33.13
C LEU A 286 1.90 9.49 32.45
N ILE A 287 2.72 10.46 32.80
CA ILE A 287 2.88 11.68 32.03
C ILE A 287 3.87 11.41 30.89
N VAL A 288 3.60 12.01 29.73
CA VAL A 288 4.51 12.10 28.59
C VAL A 288 5.07 13.52 28.56
N ARG A 289 6.25 13.70 29.14
CA ARG A 289 6.98 14.97 29.06
C ARG A 289 7.75 15.07 27.76
N ASP A 290 8.31 13.98 27.28
CA ASP A 290 8.92 13.89 25.96
C ASP A 290 8.60 12.55 25.31
N ASP A 291 8.13 12.57 24.05
CA ASP A 291 7.77 11.34 23.38
C ASP A 291 8.99 10.63 22.78
N ILE A 292 9.61 9.76 23.58
CA ILE A 292 10.79 8.95 23.21
C ILE A 292 10.39 7.48 23.07
N GLN A 293 10.89 6.80 22.03
CA GLN A 293 10.49 5.43 21.70
C GLN A 293 10.96 4.44 22.77
N ALA A 294 10.07 3.53 23.19
CA ALA A 294 10.39 2.48 24.15
C ALA A 294 11.45 1.50 23.59
N GLY A 295 12.42 1.12 24.43
CA GLY A 295 13.31 -0.03 24.19
C GLY A 295 14.39 0.13 23.10
N LYS A 296 14.60 1.32 22.51
CA LYS A 296 15.71 1.54 21.55
C LYS A 296 16.86 2.31 22.18
N LEU A 297 18.01 1.63 22.26
CA LEU A 297 19.26 2.13 22.84
C LEU A 297 20.18 2.92 21.87
N ALA A 298 19.73 3.31 20.68
CA ALA A 298 20.61 3.96 19.72
C ALA A 298 19.94 5.17 19.04
N ASP A 299 20.57 6.32 19.26
CA ASP A 299 20.32 7.65 18.70
C ASP A 299 19.07 8.35 19.24
N GLY A 300 19.25 9.45 19.97
CA GLY A 300 18.20 10.10 20.78
C GLY A 300 17.47 11.32 20.17
N PRO A 301 16.85 11.28 18.98
CA PRO A 301 15.84 12.27 18.64
C PRO A 301 14.45 11.89 19.19
N LEU A 302 13.61 12.90 19.41
CA LEU A 302 12.18 12.77 19.66
C LEU A 302 11.52 11.84 18.64
N THR A 303 10.61 10.99 19.12
CA THR A 303 9.68 10.21 18.27
C THR A 303 8.63 11.14 17.66
N SER A 304 8.15 12.10 18.44
CA SER A 304 7.19 13.13 18.03
C SER A 304 7.28 14.34 18.97
N ARG A 305 6.61 15.46 18.65
CA ARG A 305 6.54 16.63 19.55
C ARG A 305 5.38 16.50 20.55
N ARG A 306 4.87 15.29 20.74
CA ARG A 306 3.75 15.01 21.64
C ARG A 306 4.15 15.17 23.11
N ARG A 307 3.22 15.76 23.85
CA ARG A 307 3.10 15.78 25.30
C ARG A 307 1.76 15.15 25.69
N GLY A 308 1.58 14.79 26.96
CA GLY A 308 0.25 14.41 27.45
C GLY A 308 0.27 13.30 28.48
N CYS A 309 -0.68 12.37 28.37
CA CYS A 309 -0.90 11.32 29.36
C CYS A 309 -1.13 9.97 28.68
N ASP A 310 -0.34 8.98 29.07
CA ASP A 310 -0.43 7.59 28.62
C ASP A 310 -0.90 6.68 29.77
N ALA A 311 -1.44 5.51 29.44
CA ALA A 311 -1.68 4.45 30.41
C ALA A 311 -1.33 3.06 29.85
N MET A 312 -0.84 2.21 30.74
CA MET A 312 -0.56 0.80 30.47
C MET A 312 -1.35 -0.06 31.45
N VAL A 313 -1.68 -1.26 31.01
CA VAL A 313 -2.47 -2.24 31.75
C VAL A 313 -1.64 -3.51 31.91
N SER A 314 -1.63 -4.03 33.13
CA SER A 314 -1.14 -5.37 33.45
C SER A 314 -2.30 -6.24 33.89
N LYS A 315 -2.43 -7.40 33.24
CA LYS A 315 -3.45 -8.42 33.53
C LYS A 315 -2.91 -9.59 34.36
N ASP A 316 -1.64 -9.53 34.70
CA ASP A 316 -0.91 -10.59 35.40
C ASP A 316 -0.20 -10.05 36.65
N HIS A 317 -0.85 -9.09 37.31
CA HIS A 317 -0.44 -8.54 38.61
C HIS A 317 0.93 -7.86 38.57
N GLY A 318 1.21 -7.13 37.48
CA GLY A 318 2.39 -6.28 37.31
C GLY A 318 3.56 -6.93 36.59
N ARG A 319 3.47 -8.22 36.22
CA ARG A 319 4.58 -8.98 35.61
C ARG A 319 4.81 -8.62 34.15
N THR A 320 3.75 -8.36 33.40
CA THR A 320 3.81 -7.88 32.02
C THR A 320 2.87 -6.70 31.80
N TRP A 321 3.23 -5.86 30.83
CA TRP A 321 2.53 -4.62 30.49
C TRP A 321 2.34 -4.53 28.98
N ASN A 322 1.20 -3.97 28.57
CA ASN A 322 0.76 -3.88 27.17
C ASN A 322 1.45 -2.75 26.37
N LEU A 323 2.79 -2.73 26.31
CA LEU A 323 3.54 -1.63 25.67
C LEU A 323 3.23 -1.42 24.17
N ASP A 324 2.91 -2.49 23.45
CA ASP A 324 2.48 -2.50 22.04
C ASP A 324 0.99 -2.19 21.85
N ARG A 325 0.23 -2.14 22.95
CA ARG A 325 -1.20 -1.85 23.00
C ARG A 325 -1.54 -0.76 24.02
N ARG A 326 -0.61 0.17 24.23
CA ARG A 326 -0.73 1.24 25.23
C ARG A 326 -1.90 2.17 24.92
N TYR A 327 -2.46 2.77 25.97
CA TYR A 327 -3.48 3.80 25.86
C TYR A 327 -2.81 5.18 25.84
N GLU A 328 -3.17 6.01 24.87
CA GLU A 328 -2.96 7.45 24.89
C GLU A 328 -4.28 8.09 25.35
N LEU A 329 -4.28 8.53 26.61
CA LEU A 329 -5.48 9.08 27.25
C LEU A 329 -5.78 10.48 26.71
N ASP A 330 -4.76 11.32 26.58
CA ASP A 330 -4.80 12.65 25.97
C ASP A 330 -3.41 13.04 25.44
N GLY A 331 -3.35 14.00 24.52
CA GLY A 331 -2.09 14.49 23.98
C GLY A 331 -2.19 15.85 23.32
N PHE A 332 -1.07 16.57 23.28
CA PHE A 332 -0.94 17.84 22.57
C PHE A 332 0.47 17.99 22.01
N GLU A 333 0.59 18.64 20.86
CA GLU A 333 1.88 18.95 20.25
C GLU A 333 2.48 20.20 20.92
N PHE A 334 3.78 20.14 21.24
CA PHE A 334 4.49 21.30 21.76
C PHE A 334 5.93 21.34 21.27
N LEU A 335 6.34 22.51 20.79
CA LEU A 335 7.73 22.86 20.55
C LEU A 335 7.90 24.32 20.96
N ARG A 336 8.92 24.62 21.76
CA ARG A 336 9.21 26.00 22.14
C ARG A 336 9.55 26.83 20.90
N ALA A 337 9.24 28.13 20.92
CA ALA A 337 9.37 29.00 19.76
C ALA A 337 10.81 29.09 19.20
N ASP A 338 11.82 28.85 20.03
CA ASP A 338 13.24 28.81 19.66
C ASP A 338 13.72 27.42 19.16
N GLY A 339 12.80 26.46 19.03
CA GLY A 339 13.10 25.09 18.62
C GLY A 339 13.60 24.20 19.75
N TYR A 340 13.65 24.68 21.00
CA TYR A 340 14.00 23.85 22.14
C TYR A 340 12.91 22.84 22.43
N TRP A 341 13.31 21.57 22.48
CA TRP A 341 12.40 20.44 22.35
C TRP A 341 12.20 19.65 23.63
N VAL A 342 13.01 19.88 24.67
CA VAL A 342 12.82 19.33 26.02
C VAL A 342 12.28 20.44 26.88
N ASP A 343 10.98 20.45 27.16
CA ASP A 343 10.34 21.54 27.89
C ASP A 343 9.21 20.98 28.73
N GLY A 344 9.30 21.15 30.05
CA GLY A 344 8.44 20.57 31.09
C GLY A 344 7.01 21.11 31.10
N VAL A 345 6.45 21.48 29.95
CA VAL A 345 5.09 22.03 29.77
C VAL A 345 3.96 21.02 30.02
N CYS A 346 4.31 19.80 30.43
CA CYS A 346 3.39 18.75 30.80
C CYS A 346 3.77 18.25 32.19
N GLY A 347 2.89 18.47 33.16
CA GLY A 347 3.12 18.27 34.58
C GLY A 347 2.74 16.89 35.09
N HIS A 348 2.60 16.81 36.42
CA HIS A 348 2.29 15.58 37.16
C HIS A 348 0.92 14.99 36.75
N VAL A 349 0.77 13.68 36.96
CA VAL A 349 -0.48 12.91 36.85
C VAL A 349 -0.97 12.33 38.19
N ALA A 350 -2.28 12.27 38.40
CA ALA A 350 -2.90 11.47 39.44
C ALA A 350 -4.03 10.63 38.84
N ALA A 351 -4.37 9.50 39.47
CA ALA A 351 -5.51 8.70 39.04
C ALA A 351 -6.21 8.06 40.24
N VAL A 352 -7.48 7.70 40.06
CA VAL A 352 -8.25 6.89 41.02
C VAL A 352 -9.24 5.98 40.26
N VAL A 353 -9.45 4.77 40.77
CA VAL A 353 -10.53 3.89 40.30
C VAL A 353 -11.83 4.27 40.98
N LEU A 354 -12.87 4.47 40.19
CA LEU A 354 -14.20 4.80 40.67
C LEU A 354 -15.03 3.54 40.92
N ASN A 355 -16.03 3.66 41.80
CA ASN A 355 -16.99 2.59 42.12
C ASN A 355 -17.76 2.07 40.90
N ASP A 356 -17.88 2.86 39.83
CA ASP A 356 -18.52 2.45 38.57
C ASP A 356 -17.58 1.65 37.63
N GLY A 357 -16.35 1.37 38.07
CA GLY A 357 -15.35 0.62 37.32
C GLY A 357 -14.58 1.43 36.28
N HIS A 358 -14.76 2.74 36.19
CA HIS A 358 -13.89 3.63 35.41
C HIS A 358 -12.65 4.01 36.20
N ALA A 359 -11.58 4.35 35.48
CA ALA A 359 -10.48 5.14 35.99
C ALA A 359 -10.75 6.63 35.70
N LEU A 360 -10.51 7.48 36.68
CA LEU A 360 -10.43 8.92 36.50
C LEU A 360 -8.96 9.32 36.62
N SER A 361 -8.34 9.66 35.51
CA SER A 361 -6.96 10.16 35.44
C SER A 361 -6.98 11.68 35.29
N VAL A 362 -6.00 12.37 35.86
CA VAL A 362 -5.83 13.82 35.71
C VAL A 362 -4.36 14.13 35.51
N TYR A 363 -4.01 14.99 34.55
CA TYR A 363 -2.63 15.41 34.34
C TYR A 363 -2.52 16.92 34.12
N GLY A 364 -1.35 17.48 34.44
CA GLY A 364 -1.07 18.90 34.23
C GLY A 364 -0.71 19.20 32.77
N ASN A 365 -1.49 20.05 32.10
CA ASN A 365 -1.13 20.63 30.81
C ASN A 365 -0.93 22.13 31.04
N TYR A 366 0.33 22.58 31.09
CA TYR A 366 0.68 23.93 31.55
C TYR A 366 -0.07 25.03 30.77
N PRO A 367 -0.19 24.95 29.43
CA PRO A 367 -1.01 25.87 28.66
C PRO A 367 -2.49 25.99 29.07
N VAL A 368 -3.12 24.93 29.62
CA VAL A 368 -4.59 24.90 29.81
C VAL A 368 -5.06 24.67 31.26
N GLY A 369 -4.34 23.89 32.08
CA GLY A 369 -4.74 23.54 33.45
C GLY A 369 -4.67 22.02 33.74
N ALA A 370 -5.45 21.56 34.73
CA ALA A 370 -5.57 20.15 35.08
C ALA A 370 -6.58 19.47 34.14
N VAL A 371 -6.13 18.54 33.31
CA VAL A 371 -6.97 17.83 32.34
C VAL A 371 -7.41 16.50 32.93
N LEU A 372 -8.71 16.33 33.15
CA LEU A 372 -9.33 15.10 33.62
C LEU A 372 -9.80 14.24 32.46
N ILE A 373 -9.58 12.94 32.59
CA ILE A 373 -9.95 11.92 31.62
C ILE A 373 -10.62 10.78 32.39
N LYS A 374 -11.94 10.61 32.21
CA LYS A 374 -12.68 9.46 32.73
C LYS A 374 -12.76 8.39 31.64
N TRP A 375 -12.23 7.22 31.91
CA TRP A 375 -12.06 6.16 30.92
C TRP A 375 -12.15 4.77 31.54
N LYS A 376 -12.25 3.74 30.71
CA LYS A 376 -12.28 2.35 31.17
C LYS A 376 -11.31 1.49 30.34
N PRO A 377 -10.35 0.80 30.95
CA PRO A 377 -9.54 -0.21 30.26
C PRO A 377 -10.44 -1.32 29.73
N ASP A 378 -10.27 -1.70 28.47
CA ASP A 378 -11.05 -2.74 27.79
C ASP A 378 -12.58 -2.56 27.92
N GLY A 379 -13.05 -1.32 28.15
CA GLY A 379 -14.46 -1.02 28.03
C GLY A 379 -14.90 -1.45 26.64
N ASP A 380 -16.01 -2.19 26.54
CA ASP A 380 -16.67 -2.41 25.27
C ASP A 380 -16.66 -1.06 24.55
N ALA A 381 -16.14 -1.04 23.32
CA ALA A 381 -16.40 0.07 22.43
C ALA A 381 -17.92 0.06 22.23
N GLY A 382 -18.64 0.64 23.20
CA GLY A 382 -20.08 0.81 23.14
C GLY A 382 -20.33 1.42 21.77
N PRO A 383 -21.31 0.91 21.01
CA PRO A 383 -21.42 1.19 19.60
C PRO A 383 -21.29 2.69 19.41
N ALA A 384 -20.16 3.11 18.83
CA ALA A 384 -19.98 4.50 18.46
C ALA A 384 -21.23 4.82 17.66
N GLN A 385 -22.01 5.80 18.12
CA GLN A 385 -23.24 6.17 17.43
C GLN A 385 -22.84 6.43 15.98
N LYS A 386 -23.25 5.53 15.09
CA LYS A 386 -22.75 5.52 13.72
C LYS A 386 -23.11 6.88 13.12
N PRO A 387 -22.13 7.64 12.59
CA PRO A 387 -22.44 8.95 12.06
C PRO A 387 -23.44 8.79 10.92
N LYS A 388 -24.48 9.62 10.92
CA LYS A 388 -25.43 9.69 9.81
C LYS A 388 -24.74 10.39 8.65
N VAL A 389 -24.26 9.61 7.69
CA VAL A 389 -23.57 10.13 6.49
C VAL A 389 -24.60 10.34 5.38
N ALA A 390 -24.73 11.57 4.90
CA ALA A 390 -25.48 11.87 3.68
C ALA A 390 -24.56 11.83 2.47
N LEU A 391 -24.70 10.79 1.64
CA LEU A 391 -24.01 10.66 0.37
C LEU A 391 -24.85 11.32 -0.74
N ARG A 392 -24.40 12.47 -1.24
CA ARG A 392 -25.16 13.31 -2.17
C ARG A 392 -24.55 13.36 -3.55
N ILE A 393 -25.41 13.30 -4.55
CA ILE A 393 -25.10 13.52 -5.96
C ILE A 393 -26.00 14.62 -6.52
N GLY A 394 -25.57 15.27 -7.61
CA GLY A 394 -26.41 16.23 -8.31
C GLY A 394 -27.52 15.56 -9.14
N THR A 395 -28.60 16.30 -9.40
CA THR A 395 -29.72 15.83 -10.24
C THR A 395 -29.30 15.55 -11.68
N GLU A 396 -28.27 16.24 -12.15
CA GLU A 396 -27.69 16.09 -13.49
C GLU A 396 -26.48 15.14 -13.51
N ALA A 397 -26.23 14.37 -12.44
CA ALA A 397 -25.15 13.38 -12.42
C ALA A 397 -25.38 12.32 -13.51
N GLY A 398 -24.38 12.13 -14.40
CA GLY A 398 -24.40 11.10 -15.42
C GLY A 398 -24.15 9.70 -14.84
N GLU A 399 -24.13 8.69 -15.73
CA GLU A 399 -24.10 7.27 -15.35
C GLU A 399 -22.84 6.92 -14.55
N LEU A 400 -21.66 7.39 -14.99
CA LEU A 400 -20.40 7.07 -14.34
C LEU A 400 -20.26 7.76 -12.97
N GLN A 401 -20.79 8.98 -12.82
CA GLN A 401 -20.83 9.66 -11.52
C GLN A 401 -21.76 8.93 -10.53
N ARG A 402 -22.91 8.40 -11.00
CA ARG A 402 -23.81 7.59 -10.18
C ARG A 402 -23.17 6.27 -9.78
N PHE A 403 -22.49 5.60 -10.71
CA PHE A 403 -21.71 4.40 -10.43
C PHE A 403 -20.63 4.67 -9.38
N ALA A 404 -19.86 5.76 -9.51
CA ALA A 404 -18.87 6.16 -8.52
C ALA A 404 -19.47 6.38 -7.12
N ALA A 405 -20.65 6.99 -7.03
CA ALA A 405 -21.35 7.15 -5.76
C ALA A 405 -21.83 5.80 -5.18
N GLN A 406 -22.28 4.86 -6.02
CA GLN A 406 -22.64 3.51 -5.57
C GLN A 406 -21.41 2.74 -5.07
N GLU A 407 -20.26 2.87 -5.72
CA GLU A 407 -18.99 2.32 -5.24
C GLU A 407 -18.63 2.89 -3.87
N LEU A 408 -18.72 4.21 -3.70
CA LEU A 408 -18.49 4.86 -2.41
C LEU A 408 -19.44 4.34 -1.32
N SER A 409 -20.73 4.18 -1.64
CA SER A 409 -21.73 3.57 -0.74
C SER A 409 -21.32 2.15 -0.31
N SER A 410 -20.90 1.32 -1.26
CA SER A 410 -20.41 -0.04 -0.99
C SER A 410 -19.19 -0.05 -0.05
N TYR A 411 -18.22 0.83 -0.29
CA TYR A 411 -17.05 0.94 0.61
C TYR A 411 -17.40 1.51 1.98
N LEU A 412 -18.33 2.47 2.08
CA LEU A 412 -18.80 2.96 3.38
C LEU A 412 -19.39 1.82 4.23
N LYS A 413 -20.17 0.94 3.60
CA LYS A 413 -20.71 -0.25 4.27
C LYS A 413 -19.60 -1.24 4.65
N ARG A 414 -18.70 -1.57 3.72
CA ARG A 414 -17.65 -2.58 3.94
C ARG A 414 -16.57 -2.14 4.94
N LEU A 415 -16.24 -0.84 4.99
CA LEU A 415 -15.14 -0.31 5.79
C LEU A 415 -15.58 0.23 7.16
N PHE A 416 -16.80 0.77 7.23
CA PHE A 416 -17.28 1.51 8.41
C PHE A 416 -18.66 1.06 8.90
N ASP A 417 -19.29 0.10 8.22
CA ASP A 417 -20.67 -0.33 8.49
C ASP A 417 -21.68 0.83 8.51
N VAL A 418 -21.46 1.81 7.61
CA VAL A 418 -22.30 2.98 7.38
C VAL A 418 -23.21 2.74 6.18
N ASP A 419 -24.52 2.75 6.42
CA ASP A 419 -25.54 2.63 5.38
C ASP A 419 -25.90 4.02 4.84
N ALA A 420 -25.26 4.41 3.73
CA ALA A 420 -25.50 5.68 3.05
C ALA A 420 -25.75 5.44 1.56
N ALA A 421 -27.00 5.58 1.12
CA ALA A 421 -27.35 5.48 -0.30
C ALA A 421 -27.07 6.80 -1.04
N PRO A 422 -26.68 6.78 -2.33
CA PRO A 422 -26.59 8.00 -3.13
C PRO A 422 -27.95 8.66 -3.30
N GLU A 423 -28.09 9.92 -2.85
CA GLU A 423 -29.34 10.67 -2.93
C GLU A 423 -29.14 12.03 -3.63
N THR A 424 -30.19 12.49 -4.32
CA THR A 424 -30.21 13.83 -4.96
C THR A 424 -30.83 14.89 -4.05
N ALA A 425 -31.82 14.50 -3.25
CA ALA A 425 -32.38 15.31 -2.16
C ALA A 425 -31.43 15.27 -0.95
N GLY A 426 -31.37 16.35 -0.16
CA GLY A 426 -30.57 16.35 1.07
C GLY A 426 -31.31 15.65 2.21
N VAL A 427 -30.58 14.87 3.02
CA VAL A 427 -31.08 14.38 4.32
C VAL A 427 -30.92 15.50 5.35
N ALA A 428 -32.00 15.95 5.98
CA ALA A 428 -32.00 17.09 6.91
C ALA A 428 -31.26 16.82 8.24
N ASP A 429 -31.03 15.55 8.59
CA ASP A 429 -30.49 15.11 9.89
C ASP A 429 -29.14 14.38 9.74
N ALA A 430 -28.31 14.78 8.78
CA ALA A 430 -26.99 14.19 8.59
C ALA A 430 -25.93 14.84 9.50
N ASP A 431 -25.01 14.02 10.01
CA ASP A 431 -23.84 14.48 10.77
C ASP A 431 -22.72 14.95 9.84
N VAL A 432 -22.57 14.30 8.69
CA VAL A 432 -21.54 14.58 7.68
C VAL A 432 -22.10 14.44 6.26
N HIS A 433 -21.68 15.32 5.36
CA HIS A 433 -22.04 15.26 3.94
C HIS A 433 -20.87 14.81 3.07
N LEU A 434 -21.10 13.82 2.20
CA LEU A 434 -20.18 13.47 1.11
C LEU A 434 -20.81 13.91 -0.20
N LEU A 435 -20.18 14.85 -0.90
CA LEU A 435 -20.70 15.47 -2.11
C LEU A 435 -19.92 14.94 -3.33
N VAL A 436 -20.50 14.02 -4.08
CA VAL A 436 -19.86 13.44 -5.27
C VAL A 436 -20.25 14.22 -6.52
N GLY A 437 -19.27 14.86 -7.16
CA GLY A 437 -19.46 15.64 -8.39
C GLY A 437 -18.67 16.95 -8.42
N THR A 438 -19.02 17.82 -9.36
CA THR A 438 -18.38 19.13 -9.56
C THR A 438 -19.38 20.26 -9.28
N PRO A 439 -18.94 21.54 -9.18
CA PRO A 439 -19.87 22.67 -9.11
C PRO A 439 -20.86 22.72 -10.28
N ARG A 440 -20.50 22.18 -11.45
CA ARG A 440 -21.36 22.11 -12.63
C ARG A 440 -22.40 21.01 -12.52
N SER A 441 -22.00 19.79 -12.13
CA SER A 441 -22.92 18.65 -12.03
C SER A 441 -23.69 18.58 -10.71
N HIS A 442 -23.26 19.32 -9.68
CA HIS A 442 -23.84 19.28 -8.34
C HIS A 442 -23.85 20.66 -7.65
N PRO A 443 -25.00 21.36 -7.59
CA PRO A 443 -25.11 22.70 -7.01
C PRO A 443 -24.70 22.81 -5.53
N ALA A 444 -24.83 21.73 -4.74
CA ALA A 444 -24.41 21.74 -3.34
C ALA A 444 -22.89 21.84 -3.17
N VAL A 445 -22.11 21.42 -4.18
CA VAL A 445 -20.66 21.63 -4.20
C VAL A 445 -20.33 23.12 -4.27
N ALA A 446 -21.00 23.87 -5.14
CA ALA A 446 -20.83 25.32 -5.24
C ALA A 446 -21.25 26.04 -3.95
N LYS A 447 -22.32 25.56 -3.29
CA LYS A 447 -22.77 26.08 -1.99
C LYS A 447 -21.76 25.80 -0.87
N ALA A 448 -21.15 24.61 -0.85
CA ALA A 448 -20.22 24.20 0.21
C ALA A 448 -18.84 24.86 0.09
N LEU A 449 -18.35 25.07 -1.13
CA LEU A 449 -17.01 25.63 -1.39
C LEU A 449 -16.99 27.14 -1.65
N GLY A 450 -18.12 27.74 -2.00
CA GLY A 450 -18.16 29.10 -2.54
C GLY A 450 -17.72 29.16 -4.02
N LYS A 451 -17.96 30.30 -4.68
CA LYS A 451 -17.76 30.48 -6.13
C LYS A 451 -16.32 30.21 -6.59
N ASP A 452 -15.34 30.58 -5.77
CA ASP A 452 -13.90 30.47 -6.10
C ASP A 452 -13.21 29.30 -5.37
N GLY A 453 -13.99 28.46 -4.69
CA GLY A 453 -13.45 27.37 -3.86
C GLY A 453 -13.03 26.13 -4.65
N TRP A 454 -13.42 25.99 -5.92
CA TRP A 454 -13.05 24.85 -6.76
C TRP A 454 -11.68 25.06 -7.42
N PRO A 455 -10.71 24.13 -7.27
CA PRO A 455 -9.40 24.27 -7.86
C PRO A 455 -9.42 24.10 -9.39
N GLN A 456 -8.45 24.71 -10.08
CA GLN A 456 -8.23 24.45 -11.51
C GLN A 456 -7.62 23.06 -11.68
N VAL A 457 -8.30 22.20 -12.44
CA VAL A 457 -7.87 20.83 -12.75
C VAL A 457 -8.14 20.51 -14.23
N THR A 458 -7.30 19.65 -14.82
CA THR A 458 -7.51 19.10 -16.16
C THR A 458 -8.67 18.10 -16.16
N ASP A 459 -9.03 17.59 -17.35
CA ASP A 459 -10.02 16.52 -17.52
C ASP A 459 -9.72 15.25 -16.70
N GLN A 460 -8.46 15.04 -16.28
CA GLN A 460 -8.06 13.90 -15.46
C GLN A 460 -7.78 14.26 -14.00
N GLY A 461 -7.78 15.54 -13.62
CA GLY A 461 -7.41 15.93 -12.26
C GLY A 461 -8.45 15.54 -11.22
N ILE A 462 -7.99 15.11 -10.04
CA ILE A 462 -8.77 14.61 -8.90
C ILE A 462 -8.82 15.69 -7.81
N VAL A 463 -9.97 15.82 -7.15
CA VAL A 463 -10.22 16.78 -6.06
C VAL A 463 -10.94 16.08 -4.90
N LEU A 464 -10.30 16.07 -3.73
CA LEU A 464 -10.92 15.82 -2.42
C LEU A 464 -10.78 17.07 -1.58
N LYS A 465 -11.89 17.73 -1.24
CA LYS A 465 -11.82 19.02 -0.55
C LYS A 465 -12.80 19.10 0.61
N ARG A 466 -12.29 19.40 1.80
CA ARG A 466 -13.13 19.63 2.97
C ARG A 466 -13.88 20.94 2.83
N ALA A 467 -15.10 20.95 3.32
CA ALA A 467 -16.03 22.05 3.21
C ALA A 467 -17.02 22.04 4.38
N THR A 468 -17.91 23.03 4.40
CA THR A 468 -19.04 23.06 5.32
C THR A 468 -20.31 23.23 4.49
N LEU A 469 -21.32 22.41 4.74
CA LEU A 469 -22.64 22.54 4.12
C LEU A 469 -23.68 22.64 5.23
N ASP A 470 -24.45 23.72 5.23
CA ASP A 470 -25.53 23.94 6.21
C ASP A 470 -25.07 23.82 7.69
N GLY A 471 -23.84 24.29 7.96
CA GLY A 471 -23.24 24.26 9.30
C GLY A 471 -22.66 22.90 9.72
N LYS A 472 -22.73 21.88 8.85
CA LYS A 472 -22.19 20.53 9.08
C LYS A 472 -20.93 20.26 8.25
N PRO A 473 -20.00 19.41 8.74
CA PRO A 473 -18.84 18.98 7.96
C PRO A 473 -19.24 18.36 6.61
N ALA A 474 -18.51 18.72 5.56
CA ALA A 474 -18.68 18.16 4.23
C ALA A 474 -17.33 17.79 3.59
N LEU A 475 -17.34 16.78 2.72
CA LEU A 475 -16.23 16.46 1.83
C LEU A 475 -16.74 16.46 0.40
N VAL A 476 -16.12 17.28 -0.44
CA VAL A 476 -16.33 17.31 -1.88
C VAL A 476 -15.40 16.28 -2.54
N ILE A 477 -15.97 15.42 -3.37
CA ILE A 477 -15.28 14.31 -4.05
C ILE A 477 -15.59 14.44 -5.54
N GLY A 478 -14.63 14.90 -6.34
CA GLY A 478 -14.86 15.15 -7.75
C GLY A 478 -13.59 15.25 -8.56
N GLY A 479 -13.72 15.53 -9.85
CA GLY A 479 -12.59 15.73 -10.74
C GLY A 479 -12.99 16.49 -12.01
N GLY A 480 -12.05 16.73 -12.92
CA GLY A 480 -12.33 17.48 -14.16
C GLY A 480 -13.19 16.75 -15.19
N SER A 481 -13.52 15.47 -14.97
CA SER A 481 -14.45 14.66 -15.76
C SER A 481 -15.21 13.67 -14.87
N GLU A 482 -16.18 12.94 -15.44
CA GLU A 482 -16.84 11.85 -14.71
C GLU A 482 -15.87 10.72 -14.35
N ALA A 483 -14.92 10.39 -15.24
CA ALA A 483 -13.88 9.41 -14.96
C ALA A 483 -12.97 9.87 -13.82
N ALA A 484 -12.56 11.14 -13.82
CA ALA A 484 -11.77 11.71 -12.72
C ALA A 484 -12.56 11.78 -11.40
N THR A 485 -13.88 11.97 -11.45
CA THR A 485 -14.75 11.90 -10.27
C THR A 485 -14.81 10.48 -9.70
N MET A 486 -14.87 9.45 -10.55
CA MET A 486 -14.74 8.06 -10.11
C MET A 486 -13.35 7.79 -9.50
N TRP A 487 -12.27 8.28 -10.12
CA TRP A 487 -10.94 8.15 -9.55
C TRP A 487 -10.78 8.91 -8.23
N ALA A 488 -11.48 10.02 -8.02
CA ALA A 488 -11.54 10.72 -6.74
C ALA A 488 -12.18 9.86 -5.64
N VAL A 489 -13.26 9.14 -5.96
CA VAL A 489 -13.84 8.16 -5.04
C VAL A 489 -12.81 7.08 -4.68
N TYR A 490 -12.11 6.52 -5.67
CA TYR A 490 -11.12 5.49 -5.41
C TYR A 490 -9.88 6.01 -4.66
N GLU A 491 -9.48 7.26 -4.89
CA GLU A 491 -8.43 7.94 -4.12
C GLU A 491 -8.84 8.10 -2.64
N LEU A 492 -10.08 8.51 -2.37
CA LEU A 492 -10.60 8.59 -1.01
C LEU A 492 -10.59 7.21 -0.32
N VAL A 493 -11.04 6.19 -1.03
CA VAL A 493 -11.10 4.81 -0.52
C VAL A 493 -9.70 4.23 -0.30
N GLU A 494 -8.72 4.60 -1.14
CA GLU A 494 -7.31 4.25 -0.96
C GLU A 494 -6.72 4.91 0.30
N GLN A 495 -7.09 6.17 0.60
CA GLN A 495 -6.72 6.86 1.85
C GLN A 495 -7.35 6.23 3.10
N TRP A 496 -8.51 5.58 2.95
CA TRP A 496 -9.10 4.78 4.02
C TRP A 496 -8.39 3.43 4.25
N GLY A 497 -7.45 3.06 3.37
CA GLY A 497 -6.56 1.92 3.54
C GLY A 497 -6.83 0.76 2.58
N VAL A 498 -7.71 0.91 1.58
CA VAL A 498 -7.91 -0.10 0.54
C VAL A 498 -6.75 -0.06 -0.45
N ARG A 499 -6.35 -1.23 -0.97
CA ARG A 499 -5.45 -1.34 -2.13
C ARG A 499 -6.15 -2.09 -3.25
N TYR A 500 -5.87 -1.71 -4.49
CA TYR A 500 -6.44 -2.33 -5.67
C TYR A 500 -5.36 -3.17 -6.35
N LEU A 501 -5.69 -4.41 -6.69
CA LEU A 501 -4.85 -5.38 -7.41
C LEU A 501 -5.57 -5.84 -8.67
N LEU A 502 -4.89 -6.53 -9.58
CA LEU A 502 -5.51 -7.03 -10.82
C LEU A 502 -6.64 -8.02 -10.54
N HIS A 503 -6.50 -8.83 -9.50
CA HIS A 503 -7.46 -9.88 -9.14
C HIS A 503 -8.46 -9.46 -8.05
N GLY A 504 -8.36 -8.26 -7.49
CA GLY A 504 -9.31 -7.82 -6.47
C GLY A 504 -8.86 -6.67 -5.56
N ASP A 505 -9.75 -6.31 -4.64
CA ASP A 505 -9.47 -5.30 -3.62
C ASP A 505 -8.90 -5.94 -2.35
N VAL A 506 -7.92 -5.28 -1.73
CA VAL A 506 -7.41 -5.60 -0.40
C VAL A 506 -7.99 -4.60 0.60
N LEU A 507 -8.80 -5.08 1.53
CA LEU A 507 -9.44 -4.26 2.55
C LEU A 507 -8.62 -4.26 3.85
N PRO A 508 -8.62 -3.16 4.62
CA PRO A 508 -8.00 -3.13 5.93
C PRO A 508 -8.69 -4.14 6.88
N LYS A 509 -7.89 -4.85 7.69
CA LYS A 509 -8.36 -5.96 8.55
C LYS A 509 -9.37 -5.56 9.62
N THR A 510 -9.25 -4.35 10.15
CA THR A 510 -10.12 -3.88 11.23
C THR A 510 -11.04 -2.80 10.68
N PRO A 511 -12.38 -2.97 10.76
CA PRO A 511 -13.32 -1.89 10.50
C PRO A 511 -12.93 -0.67 11.31
N ARG A 512 -12.71 0.45 10.63
CA ARG A 512 -12.27 1.69 11.27
C ARG A 512 -13.50 2.47 11.71
N ALA A 513 -13.33 3.44 12.60
CA ALA A 513 -14.34 4.47 12.75
C ALA A 513 -14.38 5.32 11.47
N PHE A 514 -15.58 5.68 11.00
CA PHE A 514 -15.72 6.59 9.86
C PHE A 514 -15.03 7.93 10.17
N ARG A 515 -14.20 8.40 9.23
CA ARG A 515 -13.55 9.72 9.31
C ARG A 515 -13.35 10.30 7.91
N LEU A 516 -13.43 11.62 7.83
CA LEU A 516 -12.98 12.36 6.65
C LEU A 516 -11.44 12.38 6.61
N PRO A 517 -10.83 12.49 5.43
CA PRO A 517 -9.38 12.69 5.31
C PRO A 517 -8.89 13.94 6.06
N ASP A 518 -7.67 13.87 6.58
CA ASP A 518 -7.05 14.94 7.38
C ASP A 518 -6.58 16.13 6.54
N SER A 519 -6.43 15.95 5.22
CA SER A 519 -5.96 16.94 4.27
C SER A 519 -6.79 16.96 2.99
N ASP A 520 -6.87 18.13 2.36
CA ASP A 520 -7.42 18.27 1.02
C ASP A 520 -6.42 17.67 0.00
N VAL A 521 -6.94 17.16 -1.12
CA VAL A 521 -6.16 16.56 -2.21
C VAL A 521 -6.56 17.20 -3.53
N VAL A 522 -5.56 17.66 -4.27
CA VAL A 522 -5.69 18.07 -5.67
C VAL A 522 -4.55 17.41 -6.44
N LEU A 523 -4.87 16.49 -7.34
CA LEU A 523 -3.88 15.68 -8.06
C LEU A 523 -4.07 15.77 -9.55
N GLU A 524 -2.96 15.85 -10.28
CA GLU A 524 -2.90 15.74 -11.73
C GLU A 524 -2.03 14.54 -12.11
N PRO A 525 -2.39 13.78 -13.15
CA PRO A 525 -1.53 12.71 -13.63
C PRO A 525 -0.31 13.29 -14.34
N ASN A 526 0.86 12.74 -14.02
CA ASN A 526 2.13 13.03 -14.70
C ASN A 526 2.36 12.13 -15.94
N LEU A 527 1.52 11.11 -16.13
CA LEU A 527 1.42 10.31 -17.36
C LEU A 527 -0.04 10.30 -17.81
N ARG A 528 -0.37 11.02 -18.88
CA ARG A 528 -1.75 11.21 -19.35
C ARG A 528 -2.39 9.98 -20.00
N VAL A 529 -1.59 9.05 -20.53
CA VAL A 529 -2.05 7.81 -21.16
C VAL A 529 -1.61 6.60 -20.33
N ARG A 530 -2.58 5.82 -19.86
CA ARG A 530 -2.37 4.60 -19.08
C ARG A 530 -3.21 3.52 -19.75
N GLN A 531 -2.64 2.95 -20.80
CA GLN A 531 -3.33 2.02 -21.71
C GLN A 531 -3.06 0.58 -21.31
N TRP A 532 -4.12 -0.23 -21.28
CA TRP A 532 -4.03 -1.67 -21.08
C TRP A 532 -4.37 -2.40 -22.38
N ARG A 533 -3.48 -3.28 -22.83
CA ARG A 533 -3.68 -4.10 -24.04
C ARG A 533 -4.40 -5.41 -23.69
N THR A 534 -5.38 -5.83 -24.48
CA THR A 534 -6.11 -7.09 -24.30
C THR A 534 -6.38 -7.80 -25.63
N VAL A 535 -7.03 -8.96 -25.54
CA VAL A 535 -7.21 -10.00 -26.58
C VAL A 535 -5.87 -10.64 -26.95
N ASN A 536 -4.92 -9.94 -27.55
CA ASN A 536 -3.63 -10.53 -27.93
C ASN A 536 -3.82 -11.88 -28.69
N ASP A 537 -2.85 -12.76 -28.54
CA ASP A 537 -2.71 -14.09 -29.13
C ASP A 537 -2.26 -15.09 -28.03
N PHE A 538 -2.37 -16.38 -28.32
CA PHE A 538 -2.06 -17.53 -27.45
C PHE A 538 -3.09 -17.90 -26.39
N ALA A 539 -3.17 -19.20 -26.11
CA ALA A 539 -4.05 -19.77 -25.09
C ALA A 539 -3.73 -19.30 -23.66
N CYS A 540 -2.46 -19.07 -23.32
CA CYS A 540 -2.09 -18.48 -22.03
C CYS A 540 -2.39 -16.99 -21.94
N GLY A 541 -2.70 -16.32 -23.06
CA GLY A 541 -2.96 -14.90 -23.15
C GLY A 541 -4.43 -14.52 -23.00
N PRO A 542 -4.73 -13.21 -23.05
CA PRO A 542 -6.09 -12.68 -23.03
C PRO A 542 -7.04 -13.16 -24.15
N GLU A 543 -6.54 -13.87 -25.16
CA GLU A 543 -7.33 -14.42 -26.27
C GLU A 543 -8.26 -15.52 -25.74
N SER A 544 -7.84 -16.17 -24.66
CA SER A 544 -8.60 -17.20 -23.95
C SER A 544 -9.70 -16.64 -23.04
N TRP A 545 -9.69 -15.34 -22.73
CA TRP A 545 -10.58 -14.74 -21.74
C TRP A 545 -12.00 -14.54 -22.30
N GLY A 546 -13.00 -15.03 -21.59
CA GLY A 546 -14.40 -14.64 -21.80
C GLY A 546 -14.68 -13.21 -21.33
N LEU A 547 -15.86 -12.69 -21.64
CA LEU A 547 -16.28 -11.34 -21.32
C LEU A 547 -16.34 -11.08 -19.81
N ASP A 548 -16.68 -12.08 -19.01
CA ASP A 548 -16.73 -11.92 -17.54
C ASP A 548 -15.34 -11.70 -16.94
N GLU A 549 -14.31 -12.39 -17.45
CA GLU A 549 -12.93 -12.17 -17.02
C GLU A 549 -12.42 -10.79 -17.49
N GLN A 550 -12.73 -10.43 -18.74
CA GLN A 550 -12.44 -9.08 -19.26
C GLN A 550 -13.07 -7.98 -18.39
N ARG A 551 -14.32 -8.16 -17.95
CA ARG A 551 -15.01 -7.20 -17.07
C ARG A 551 -14.32 -7.05 -15.72
N ARG A 552 -13.96 -8.16 -15.07
CA ARG A 552 -13.25 -8.13 -13.78
C ARG A 552 -11.95 -7.35 -13.86
N VAL A 553 -11.15 -7.61 -14.89
CA VAL A 553 -9.87 -6.92 -15.11
C VAL A 553 -10.11 -5.44 -15.43
N ILE A 554 -11.07 -5.10 -16.29
CA ILE A 554 -11.39 -3.70 -16.62
C ILE A 554 -11.88 -2.92 -15.39
N ASP A 555 -12.71 -3.53 -14.54
CA ASP A 555 -13.17 -2.95 -13.28
C ASP A 555 -11.97 -2.63 -12.36
N GLN A 556 -11.01 -3.55 -12.22
CA GLN A 556 -9.80 -3.30 -11.43
C GLN A 556 -8.88 -2.24 -12.05
N LEU A 557 -8.71 -2.26 -13.37
CA LEU A 557 -7.97 -1.22 -14.10
C LEU A 557 -8.57 0.17 -13.90
N ALA A 558 -9.90 0.29 -13.81
CA ALA A 558 -10.58 1.54 -13.51
C ALA A 558 -10.22 2.08 -12.12
N LYS A 559 -10.14 1.20 -11.11
CA LYS A 559 -9.71 1.50 -9.73
C LYS A 559 -8.23 1.89 -9.67
N LEU A 560 -7.41 1.21 -10.47
CA LEU A 560 -5.99 1.53 -10.71
C LEU A 560 -5.78 2.75 -11.63
N LYS A 561 -6.87 3.47 -11.97
CA LYS A 561 -6.88 4.72 -12.72
C LYS A 561 -6.33 4.60 -14.16
N PHE A 562 -6.31 3.40 -14.74
CA PHE A 562 -6.09 3.22 -16.18
C PHE A 562 -7.24 3.87 -16.96
N ASN A 563 -6.94 4.43 -18.12
CA ASN A 563 -7.89 5.27 -18.85
C ASN A 563 -8.08 4.88 -20.31
N ARG A 564 -7.48 3.78 -20.77
CA ARG A 564 -7.63 3.31 -22.15
C ARG A 564 -7.48 1.80 -22.24
N ILE A 565 -8.35 1.15 -23.01
CA ILE A 565 -8.20 -0.24 -23.43
C ILE A 565 -7.79 -0.28 -24.89
N PHE A 566 -6.80 -1.11 -25.21
CA PHE A 566 -6.41 -1.44 -26.57
C PHE A 566 -6.69 -2.91 -26.87
N VAL A 567 -7.65 -3.16 -27.77
CA VAL A 567 -7.96 -4.49 -28.29
C VAL A 567 -7.02 -4.79 -29.47
N SER A 568 -6.10 -5.73 -29.27
CA SER A 568 -5.12 -6.15 -30.29
C SER A 568 -5.59 -7.43 -30.97
N ILE A 569 -5.81 -7.39 -32.28
CA ILE A 569 -6.33 -8.52 -33.07
C ILE A 569 -5.48 -8.84 -34.31
N TRP A 570 -5.63 -10.06 -34.82
CA TRP A 570 -5.04 -10.54 -36.07
C TRP A 570 -6.10 -10.95 -37.10
N PRO A 571 -5.80 -10.89 -38.41
CA PRO A 571 -6.75 -11.25 -39.47
C PRO A 571 -7.31 -12.67 -39.40
N TYR A 572 -6.59 -13.64 -38.80
CA TYR A 572 -7.07 -15.03 -38.68
C TYR A 572 -8.08 -15.23 -37.55
N GLN A 573 -8.19 -14.29 -36.61
CA GLN A 573 -9.10 -14.39 -35.46
C GLN A 573 -10.56 -14.08 -35.86
N PRO A 574 -11.57 -14.61 -35.14
CA PRO A 574 -12.99 -14.42 -35.46
C PRO A 574 -13.53 -13.04 -35.05
N LEU A 575 -12.68 -12.02 -35.00
CA LEU A 575 -12.95 -10.74 -34.32
C LEU A 575 -13.24 -9.59 -35.28
N LEU A 576 -13.18 -9.82 -36.59
CA LEU A 576 -13.63 -8.87 -37.59
C LEU A 576 -14.14 -9.66 -38.79
N ASP A 577 -15.39 -9.41 -39.14
CA ASP A 577 -15.97 -9.94 -40.37
C ASP A 577 -15.69 -8.95 -41.50
N LEU A 578 -15.48 -9.48 -42.71
CA LEU A 578 -15.09 -8.69 -43.86
C LEU A 578 -15.79 -9.22 -45.11
N GLU A 579 -16.39 -8.30 -45.85
CA GLU A 579 -16.89 -8.54 -47.19
C GLU A 579 -16.25 -7.53 -48.15
N PHE A 580 -15.74 -8.01 -49.27
CA PHE A 580 -15.16 -7.18 -50.31
C PHE A 580 -15.55 -7.69 -51.70
N LYS A 581 -16.21 -6.84 -52.48
CA LYS A 581 -16.66 -7.13 -53.86
C LYS A 581 -17.39 -8.48 -54.00
N GLY A 582 -18.28 -8.80 -53.07
CA GLY A 582 -19.07 -10.04 -53.05
C GLY A 582 -18.34 -11.27 -52.53
N THR A 583 -17.06 -11.15 -52.15
CA THR A 583 -16.32 -12.18 -51.42
C THR A 583 -16.39 -11.88 -49.92
N GLY A 584 -17.12 -12.71 -49.18
CA GLY A 584 -17.09 -12.73 -47.72
C GLY A 584 -15.98 -13.63 -47.19
N ARG A 585 -15.49 -13.33 -45.99
CA ARG A 585 -14.61 -14.21 -45.23
C ARG A 585 -15.34 -15.52 -44.87
N LYS A 586 -14.61 -16.63 -44.80
CA LYS A 586 -15.20 -17.98 -44.60
C LYS A 586 -14.53 -18.81 -43.51
N SER A 587 -13.43 -18.34 -42.96
CA SER A 587 -12.65 -19.08 -41.96
C SER A 587 -12.05 -18.19 -40.88
N ALA A 588 -11.91 -18.77 -39.68
CA ALA A 588 -11.24 -18.17 -38.53
C ALA A 588 -10.76 -19.26 -37.56
N THR A 589 -9.74 -18.94 -36.76
CA THR A 589 -9.22 -19.81 -35.70
C THR A 589 -8.66 -18.96 -34.55
N LEU A 590 -8.22 -19.60 -33.47
CA LEU A 590 -7.52 -18.97 -32.34
C LEU A 590 -6.06 -19.43 -32.30
N TRP A 591 -5.19 -18.66 -31.62
CA TRP A 591 -3.83 -19.04 -31.24
C TRP A 591 -3.06 -19.85 -32.29
N TYR A 592 -3.01 -19.33 -33.53
CA TYR A 592 -2.26 -19.93 -34.64
C TYR A 592 -2.74 -21.35 -35.05
N ASP A 593 -4.01 -21.67 -34.79
CA ASP A 593 -4.64 -22.98 -34.98
C ASP A 593 -4.09 -24.10 -34.08
N PHE A 594 -3.36 -23.75 -33.02
CA PHE A 594 -2.78 -24.70 -32.08
C PHE A 594 -3.81 -25.51 -31.26
N ARG A 595 -3.38 -26.74 -30.96
CA ARG A 595 -4.00 -27.84 -30.18
C ARG A 595 -3.86 -27.75 -28.67
N TYR A 596 -4.91 -27.70 -27.86
CA TYR A 596 -4.78 -27.87 -26.40
C TYR A 596 -5.78 -28.88 -25.81
N PRO A 597 -5.71 -30.16 -26.19
CA PRO A 597 -6.63 -31.19 -25.71
C PRO A 597 -6.48 -31.44 -24.21
N ILE A 598 -7.59 -31.66 -23.53
CA ILE A 598 -7.66 -31.99 -22.11
C ILE A 598 -7.81 -33.50 -21.97
N THR A 599 -6.84 -34.18 -21.36
CA THR A 599 -6.79 -35.64 -21.23
C THR A 599 -6.70 -36.07 -19.77
N ASP A 600 -7.28 -37.22 -19.41
CA ASP A 600 -7.40 -37.64 -18.02
C ASP A 600 -6.05 -37.87 -17.31
N ASP A 601 -4.97 -38.05 -18.07
CA ASP A 601 -3.61 -38.31 -17.60
C ASP A 601 -2.75 -37.04 -17.41
N MET A 602 -3.31 -35.84 -17.62
CA MET A 602 -2.58 -34.58 -17.51
C MET A 602 -2.59 -34.01 -16.07
N SER A 603 -1.48 -33.40 -15.67
CA SER A 603 -1.40 -32.60 -14.44
C SER A 603 -2.40 -31.43 -14.47
N GLY A 604 -3.05 -31.16 -13.35
CA GLY A 604 -4.05 -30.09 -13.25
C GLY A 604 -5.39 -30.35 -13.96
N ARG A 605 -5.65 -31.58 -14.44
CA ARG A 605 -6.90 -31.99 -15.13
C ARG A 605 -8.19 -31.49 -14.47
N ALA A 606 -8.24 -31.44 -13.14
CA ALA A 606 -9.40 -31.00 -12.36
C ALA A 606 -9.82 -29.54 -12.64
N LEU A 607 -8.90 -28.68 -13.09
CA LEU A 607 -9.15 -27.27 -13.40
C LEU A 607 -10.03 -27.06 -14.65
N PHE A 608 -10.26 -28.11 -15.45
CA PHE A 608 -10.93 -28.02 -16.75
C PHE A 608 -12.32 -28.68 -16.76
N GLY A 609 -12.79 -29.24 -15.64
CA GLY A 609 -14.13 -29.84 -15.55
C GLY A 609 -14.37 -30.92 -16.62
N ASN A 610 -15.37 -30.76 -17.47
CA ASN A 610 -15.68 -31.69 -18.56
C ASN A 610 -15.24 -31.18 -19.95
N GLU A 611 -14.40 -30.14 -19.99
CA GLU A 611 -13.92 -29.58 -21.26
C GLU A 611 -13.02 -30.61 -21.98
N PRO A 612 -13.27 -30.93 -23.25
CA PRO A 612 -12.41 -31.83 -24.04
C PRO A 612 -11.15 -31.15 -24.58
N GLU A 613 -11.16 -29.81 -24.63
CA GLU A 613 -10.09 -28.96 -25.16
C GLU A 613 -10.19 -27.61 -24.46
N PHE A 614 -9.04 -27.01 -24.11
CA PHE A 614 -9.03 -25.67 -23.54
C PHE A 614 -9.51 -24.66 -24.59
N TRP A 615 -10.53 -23.87 -24.24
CA TRP A 615 -11.20 -22.96 -25.16
C TRP A 615 -11.55 -21.61 -24.49
N ASN A 616 -11.85 -20.59 -25.31
CA ASN A 616 -12.47 -19.36 -24.80
C ASN A 616 -13.96 -19.65 -24.49
N PRO A 617 -14.43 -19.42 -23.25
CA PRO A 617 -15.76 -19.86 -22.82
C PRO A 617 -16.93 -19.16 -23.54
N ASP A 618 -16.71 -17.99 -24.13
CA ASP A 618 -17.74 -17.21 -24.83
C ASP A 618 -17.78 -17.46 -26.34
N LEU A 619 -16.87 -18.28 -26.85
CA LEU A 619 -16.80 -18.63 -28.26
C LEU A 619 -17.38 -20.03 -28.49
N PRO A 620 -18.07 -20.26 -29.62
CA PRO A 620 -18.61 -21.57 -29.94
C PRO A 620 -17.48 -22.61 -30.05
N PRO A 621 -17.79 -23.90 -29.81
CA PRO A 621 -16.78 -24.94 -29.83
C PRO A 621 -16.09 -25.01 -31.20
N ARG A 622 -14.84 -25.48 -31.20
CA ARG A 622 -14.06 -25.65 -32.43
C ARG A 622 -14.84 -26.49 -33.46
N GLY A 623 -14.86 -26.02 -34.71
CA GLY A 623 -15.61 -26.65 -35.80
C GLY A 623 -17.02 -26.08 -36.01
N ALA A 624 -17.45 -25.11 -35.20
CA ALA A 624 -18.63 -24.30 -35.49
C ALA A 624 -18.53 -23.59 -36.85
N ARG A 625 -19.68 -23.25 -37.43
CA ARG A 625 -19.74 -22.49 -38.69
C ARG A 625 -19.10 -21.12 -38.52
N TYR A 626 -18.45 -20.63 -39.56
CA TYR A 626 -17.73 -19.35 -39.54
C TYR A 626 -18.63 -18.20 -39.08
N GLU A 627 -19.87 -18.13 -39.56
CA GLU A 627 -20.79 -17.03 -39.25
C GLU A 627 -21.14 -17.00 -37.75
N GLU A 628 -21.30 -18.17 -37.13
CA GLU A 628 -21.53 -18.29 -35.70
C GLU A 628 -20.31 -17.85 -34.90
N PHE A 629 -19.12 -18.27 -35.34
CA PHE A 629 -17.85 -17.95 -34.69
C PHE A 629 -17.51 -16.46 -34.77
N ALA A 630 -17.64 -15.86 -35.96
CA ALA A 630 -17.44 -14.44 -36.18
C ALA A 630 -18.46 -13.60 -35.40
N ALA A 631 -19.74 -14.01 -35.37
CA ALA A 631 -20.75 -13.30 -34.59
C ALA A 631 -20.45 -13.33 -33.09
N ALA A 632 -19.97 -14.46 -32.55
CA ALA A 632 -19.55 -14.58 -31.15
C ALA A 632 -18.32 -13.71 -30.85
N GLY A 633 -17.30 -13.75 -31.71
CA GLY A 633 -16.09 -12.92 -31.55
C GLY A 633 -16.38 -11.43 -31.59
N GLN A 634 -17.23 -10.96 -32.52
CA GLN A 634 -17.67 -9.57 -32.54
C GLN A 634 -18.50 -9.19 -31.30
N ARG A 635 -19.35 -10.08 -30.78
CA ARG A 635 -20.08 -9.84 -29.52
C ARG A 635 -19.13 -9.68 -28.34
N LEU A 636 -18.09 -10.51 -28.25
CA LEU A 636 -17.06 -10.42 -27.21
C LEU A 636 -16.36 -9.05 -27.26
N VAL A 637 -15.85 -8.63 -28.43
CA VAL A 637 -15.15 -7.33 -28.57
C VAL A 637 -16.10 -6.16 -28.29
N ARG A 638 -17.34 -6.18 -28.80
CA ARG A 638 -18.34 -5.14 -28.45
C ARG A 638 -18.58 -5.09 -26.93
N GLY A 639 -18.65 -6.24 -26.28
CA GLY A 639 -18.79 -6.34 -24.83
C GLY A 639 -17.62 -5.69 -24.07
N ILE A 640 -16.38 -5.96 -24.50
CA ILE A 640 -15.15 -5.39 -23.93
C ILE A 640 -15.16 -3.87 -24.06
N LEU A 641 -15.32 -3.34 -25.28
CA LEU A 641 -15.28 -1.90 -25.56
C LEU A 641 -16.41 -1.15 -24.82
N SER A 642 -17.64 -1.69 -24.88
CA SER A 642 -18.79 -1.09 -24.22
C SER A 642 -18.63 -1.04 -22.69
N HIS A 643 -18.03 -2.09 -22.10
CA HIS A 643 -17.76 -2.10 -20.67
C HIS A 643 -16.65 -1.11 -20.27
N ALA A 644 -15.57 -1.03 -21.05
CA ALA A 644 -14.51 -0.03 -20.86
C ALA A 644 -15.08 1.40 -20.92
N LYS A 645 -15.98 1.70 -21.87
CA LYS A 645 -16.69 2.98 -21.94
C LYS A 645 -17.52 3.28 -20.70
N ARG A 646 -18.25 2.29 -20.17
CA ARG A 646 -19.00 2.42 -18.90
C ARG A 646 -18.11 2.65 -17.68
N ARG A 647 -16.78 2.52 -17.80
CA ARG A 647 -15.78 2.87 -16.78
C ARG A 647 -14.98 4.12 -17.13
N GLY A 648 -15.42 4.90 -18.12
CA GLY A 648 -14.76 6.15 -18.50
C GLY A 648 -13.43 5.95 -19.22
N MET A 649 -13.16 4.75 -19.75
CA MET A 649 -11.94 4.48 -20.52
C MET A 649 -12.13 4.79 -22.00
N GLN A 650 -11.07 5.30 -22.62
CA GLN A 650 -10.96 5.38 -24.06
C GLN A 650 -10.78 3.99 -24.68
N CYS A 651 -11.27 3.81 -25.90
CA CYS A 651 -11.25 2.53 -26.61
C CYS A 651 -10.41 2.63 -27.88
N ALA A 652 -9.44 1.73 -28.02
CA ALA A 652 -8.56 1.65 -29.17
C ALA A 652 -8.53 0.22 -29.73
N MET A 653 -8.36 0.08 -31.04
CA MET A 653 -8.24 -1.21 -31.72
C MET A 653 -7.38 -1.08 -32.97
N ASN A 654 -6.59 -2.10 -33.32
CA ASN A 654 -5.83 -2.07 -34.58
C ASN A 654 -6.70 -2.44 -35.78
N ALA A 655 -6.42 -1.80 -36.91
CA ALA A 655 -6.90 -2.21 -38.22
C ALA A 655 -5.71 -2.72 -39.03
N THR A 656 -5.67 -4.02 -39.29
CA THR A 656 -4.60 -4.65 -40.07
C THR A 656 -4.90 -4.50 -41.55
N ILE A 657 -4.32 -3.48 -42.18
CA ILE A 657 -4.67 -3.04 -43.54
C ILE A 657 -3.67 -3.48 -44.63
N THR A 658 -2.67 -4.29 -44.27
CA THR A 658 -1.65 -4.84 -45.19
C THR A 658 -1.48 -6.35 -45.06
N GLU A 659 -2.35 -6.99 -44.29
CA GLU A 659 -2.40 -8.45 -44.11
C GLU A 659 -3.87 -8.85 -44.09
N PHE A 660 -4.23 -9.87 -44.85
CA PHE A 660 -5.62 -10.20 -45.16
C PHE A 660 -5.89 -11.70 -44.98
N PRO A 661 -7.14 -12.10 -44.72
CA PRO A 661 -7.53 -13.49 -44.81
C PRO A 661 -7.27 -14.07 -46.21
N PRO A 662 -6.90 -15.37 -46.34
CA PRO A 662 -6.53 -15.98 -47.62
C PRO A 662 -7.61 -15.87 -48.71
N GLU A 663 -8.89 -15.75 -48.33
CA GLU A 663 -10.02 -15.62 -49.24
C GLU A 663 -9.94 -14.37 -50.14
N PHE A 664 -9.18 -13.34 -49.73
CA PHE A 664 -9.03 -12.08 -50.46
C PHE A 664 -7.84 -12.07 -51.43
N ALA A 665 -7.08 -13.16 -51.54
CA ALA A 665 -5.97 -13.29 -52.50
C ALA A 665 -6.32 -12.90 -53.95
N PRO A 666 -7.51 -13.26 -54.50
CA PRO A 666 -7.84 -12.97 -55.89
C PRO A 666 -7.93 -11.47 -56.24
N PHE A 667 -7.98 -10.58 -55.25
CA PHE A 667 -8.05 -9.13 -55.48
C PHE A 667 -6.68 -8.46 -55.56
N LEU A 668 -5.62 -9.17 -55.17
CA LEU A 668 -4.25 -8.66 -55.25
C LEU A 668 -3.61 -9.17 -56.54
N ALA A 669 -2.83 -8.34 -57.23
CA ALA A 669 -2.08 -8.76 -58.42
C ALA A 669 -1.12 -9.92 -58.12
N ASP A 670 -0.67 -9.99 -56.86
CA ASP A 670 0.24 -10.98 -56.30
C ASP A 670 0.12 -10.99 -54.77
N CYS A 671 0.24 -12.15 -54.15
CA CYS A 671 0.21 -12.29 -52.69
C CYS A 671 1.16 -13.38 -52.22
N GLU A 672 1.67 -13.23 -51.01
CA GLU A 672 2.49 -14.22 -50.33
C GLU A 672 1.81 -14.63 -49.02
N LYS A 673 2.15 -15.81 -48.50
CA LYS A 673 1.77 -16.16 -47.13
C LYS A 673 2.53 -15.25 -46.16
N VAL A 674 1.86 -14.81 -45.09
CA VAL A 674 2.53 -14.04 -44.05
C VAL A 674 3.68 -14.86 -43.44
N HIS A 675 4.82 -14.23 -43.20
CA HIS A 675 5.94 -14.84 -42.49
C HIS A 675 5.74 -14.70 -40.97
N GLN A 676 4.76 -15.42 -40.43
CA GLN A 676 4.42 -15.48 -39.00
C GLN A 676 4.01 -16.90 -38.62
N LEU A 677 3.82 -17.16 -37.32
CA LEU A 677 3.36 -18.45 -36.81
C LEU A 677 2.08 -18.92 -37.52
N GLY A 678 2.06 -20.20 -37.90
CA GLY A 678 0.94 -20.82 -38.63
C GLY A 678 0.74 -20.37 -40.08
N SER A 679 1.32 -19.24 -40.51
CA SER A 679 1.17 -18.67 -41.87
C SER A 679 -0.31 -18.62 -42.33
N LEU A 680 -1.19 -18.15 -41.45
CA LEU A 680 -2.65 -18.25 -41.58
C LEU A 680 -3.31 -17.18 -42.46
N SER A 681 -2.56 -16.15 -42.84
CA SER A 681 -3.02 -15.01 -43.62
C SER A 681 -2.10 -14.75 -44.81
N ILE A 682 -2.47 -13.80 -45.65
CA ILE A 682 -1.71 -13.38 -46.82
C ILE A 682 -1.32 -11.91 -46.72
N VAL A 683 -0.24 -11.56 -47.39
CA VAL A 683 0.26 -10.20 -47.53
C VAL A 683 0.50 -9.88 -49.02
N PRO A 684 0.48 -8.60 -49.45
CA PRO A 684 0.75 -8.23 -50.83
C PRO A 684 2.12 -8.72 -51.34
N GLY A 685 2.15 -9.44 -52.45
CA GLY A 685 3.41 -9.93 -53.03
C GLY A 685 4.18 -8.83 -53.77
N PRO A 686 5.42 -9.10 -54.22
CA PRO A 686 6.28 -8.13 -54.90
C PRO A 686 5.65 -7.46 -56.13
N ARG A 687 4.71 -8.11 -56.82
CA ARG A 687 4.02 -7.51 -58.00
C ARG A 687 2.77 -6.71 -57.65
N THR A 688 2.28 -6.77 -56.41
CA THR A 688 1.24 -5.86 -55.92
C THR A 688 1.91 -4.59 -55.41
N GLY A 689 1.90 -3.54 -56.23
CA GLY A 689 2.51 -2.27 -55.88
C GLY A 689 1.76 -1.54 -54.74
N VAL A 690 2.48 -0.71 -53.97
CA VAL A 690 1.87 0.11 -52.91
C VAL A 690 0.83 1.12 -53.43
N ASP A 691 0.86 1.43 -54.73
CA ASP A 691 -0.11 2.28 -55.41
C ASP A 691 -1.26 1.51 -56.09
N ASP A 692 -1.31 0.17 -55.94
CA ASP A 692 -2.36 -0.67 -56.51
C ASP A 692 -3.75 -0.25 -56.00
N PRO A 693 -4.70 0.12 -56.90
CA PRO A 693 -6.05 0.53 -56.50
C PRO A 693 -6.82 -0.56 -55.74
N ALA A 694 -6.65 -1.84 -56.08
CA ALA A 694 -7.35 -2.93 -55.43
C ALA A 694 -6.84 -3.15 -53.99
N LEU A 695 -5.53 -3.02 -53.77
CA LEU A 695 -4.94 -3.02 -52.42
C LEU A 695 -5.50 -1.87 -51.59
N ALA A 696 -5.53 -0.65 -52.15
CA ALA A 696 -6.05 0.51 -51.45
C ALA A 696 -7.54 0.38 -51.12
N GLU A 697 -8.37 -0.10 -52.06
CA GLU A 697 -9.79 -0.36 -51.83
C GLU A 697 -10.02 -1.41 -50.74
N LEU A 698 -9.22 -2.49 -50.73
CA LEU A 698 -9.32 -3.53 -49.70
C LEU A 698 -8.88 -3.01 -48.32
N ALA A 699 -7.80 -2.22 -48.26
CA ALA A 699 -7.36 -1.55 -47.03
C ALA A 699 -8.44 -0.59 -46.49
N VAL A 700 -9.09 0.19 -47.37
CA VAL A 700 -10.24 1.04 -47.01
C VAL A 700 -11.41 0.19 -46.49
N ALA A 701 -11.69 -0.95 -47.11
CA ALA A 701 -12.76 -1.85 -46.68
C ALA A 701 -12.50 -2.40 -45.27
N VAL A 702 -11.28 -2.84 -44.96
CA VAL A 702 -10.89 -3.28 -43.60
C VAL A 702 -11.05 -2.14 -42.60
N LEU A 703 -10.50 -0.97 -42.90
CA LEU A 703 -10.55 0.18 -42.00
C LEU A 703 -11.99 0.60 -41.71
N ARG A 704 -12.84 0.64 -42.75
CA ARG A 704 -14.29 0.93 -42.62
C ARG A 704 -15.02 -0.16 -41.86
N ALA A 705 -14.72 -1.43 -42.10
CA ALA A 705 -15.32 -2.55 -41.38
C ALA A 705 -15.01 -2.45 -39.88
N THR A 706 -13.76 -2.15 -39.50
CA THR A 706 -13.36 -1.96 -38.10
C THR A 706 -14.16 -0.85 -37.44
N VAL A 707 -14.16 0.36 -38.01
CA VAL A 707 -14.85 1.50 -37.39
C VAL A 707 -16.35 1.35 -37.41
N THR A 708 -16.94 0.66 -38.39
CA THR A 708 -18.40 0.47 -38.51
C THR A 708 -18.89 -0.57 -37.51
N THR A 709 -18.18 -1.71 -37.44
CA THR A 709 -18.50 -2.85 -36.56
C THR A 709 -18.43 -2.46 -35.08
N TYR A 710 -17.47 -1.60 -34.73
CA TYR A 710 -17.15 -1.20 -33.36
C TYR A 710 -17.36 0.31 -33.17
N GLY A 711 -18.61 0.70 -32.91
CA GLY A 711 -18.98 2.11 -32.73
C GLY A 711 -18.40 2.80 -31.49
N ASP A 712 -17.91 2.05 -30.52
CA ASP A 712 -17.33 2.58 -29.28
C ASP A 712 -15.85 3.00 -29.42
N LEU A 713 -15.23 2.85 -30.60
CA LEU A 713 -13.81 3.19 -30.79
C LEU A 713 -13.58 4.71 -30.77
N ASP A 714 -12.60 5.14 -29.96
CA ASP A 714 -12.04 6.50 -30.00
C ASP A 714 -10.82 6.57 -30.92
N TYR A 715 -10.08 5.46 -31.02
CA TYR A 715 -8.86 5.37 -31.82
C TYR A 715 -8.82 4.10 -32.66
N VAL A 716 -8.22 4.22 -33.84
CA VAL A 716 -7.77 3.08 -34.64
C VAL A 716 -6.26 3.13 -34.78
N LEU A 717 -5.61 1.99 -34.52
CA LEU A 717 -4.18 1.82 -34.69
C LEU A 717 -3.88 1.32 -36.10
N LEU A 718 -2.97 2.01 -36.79
CA LEU A 718 -2.33 1.53 -38.00
C LEU A 718 -0.91 1.08 -37.63
N GLY A 719 -0.73 -0.24 -37.54
CA GLY A 719 0.53 -0.84 -37.16
C GLY A 719 1.46 -1.05 -38.34
N MET A 720 2.76 -0.91 -38.10
CA MET A 720 3.75 -1.44 -39.02
C MET A 720 3.79 -2.97 -38.93
N PRO A 721 3.99 -3.67 -40.07
CA PRO A 721 4.59 -4.98 -40.27
C PRO A 721 5.23 -5.66 -39.07
N GLU A 722 5.28 -6.98 -38.98
CA GLU A 722 6.48 -7.59 -38.39
C GLU A 722 7.61 -7.68 -39.43
N HIS A 723 7.30 -8.25 -40.59
CA HIS A 723 8.18 -8.30 -41.75
C HIS A 723 7.73 -7.26 -42.76
N ARG A 724 8.63 -6.32 -43.10
CA ARG A 724 8.26 -5.20 -43.97
C ARG A 724 8.28 -5.58 -45.44
N GLN A 725 7.35 -4.99 -46.17
CA GLN A 725 7.16 -5.20 -47.60
C GLN A 725 7.59 -3.96 -48.39
N TRP A 726 7.70 -4.10 -49.71
CA TRP A 726 8.02 -3.01 -50.64
C TRP A 726 9.31 -2.25 -50.34
N VAL A 727 10.26 -2.88 -49.64
CA VAL A 727 11.52 -2.25 -49.19
C VAL A 727 12.28 -1.56 -50.32
N GLY A 728 12.15 -2.01 -51.58
CA GLY A 728 12.76 -1.39 -52.76
C GLY A 728 12.16 -0.04 -53.19
N GLU A 729 10.95 0.31 -52.74
CA GLU A 729 10.22 1.53 -53.14
C GLU A 729 10.50 2.74 -52.24
N TYR A 730 11.33 2.57 -51.20
CA TYR A 730 11.52 3.56 -50.14
C TYR A 730 12.01 4.94 -50.63
N GLU A 731 12.87 4.99 -51.65
CA GLU A 731 13.39 6.26 -52.18
C GLU A 731 12.29 7.07 -52.87
N ARG A 732 11.46 6.39 -53.66
CA ARG A 732 10.31 7.01 -54.34
C ARG A 732 9.27 7.48 -53.33
N ALA A 733 8.96 6.65 -52.35
CA ALA A 733 8.05 6.99 -51.25
C ALA A 733 8.56 8.19 -50.44
N TRP A 734 9.86 8.21 -50.09
CA TRP A 734 10.49 9.35 -49.42
C TRP A 734 10.38 10.63 -50.24
N GLN A 735 10.70 10.59 -51.53
CA GLN A 735 10.59 11.76 -52.41
C GLN A 735 9.16 12.28 -52.51
N ALA A 736 8.16 11.40 -52.54
CA ALA A 736 6.75 11.80 -52.52
C ALA A 736 6.38 12.53 -51.22
N LEU A 737 6.73 11.94 -50.07
CA LEU A 737 6.48 12.54 -48.76
C LEU A 737 7.27 13.84 -48.56
N ASP A 738 8.53 13.90 -48.98
CA ASP A 738 9.38 15.08 -48.86
C ASP A 738 8.89 16.26 -49.71
N ARG A 739 8.37 16.00 -50.92
CA ARG A 739 7.73 17.05 -51.72
C ARG A 739 6.51 17.66 -51.02
N LYS A 740 5.72 16.84 -50.32
CA LYS A 740 4.49 17.26 -49.61
C LYS A 740 4.80 17.95 -48.27
N TYR A 741 5.72 17.38 -47.49
CA TYR A 741 5.94 17.73 -46.07
C TYR A 741 7.32 18.30 -45.75
N ARG A 742 8.19 18.44 -46.75
CA ARG A 742 9.56 19.00 -46.63
C ARG A 742 10.42 18.29 -45.59
N LEU A 743 10.32 16.96 -45.51
CA LEU A 743 11.00 16.09 -44.54
C LEU A 743 12.51 16.36 -44.43
N SER A 744 13.18 16.60 -45.55
CA SER A 744 14.61 16.90 -45.66
C SER A 744 15.05 18.19 -44.94
N GLN A 745 14.12 19.02 -44.46
CA GLN A 745 14.45 20.12 -43.54
C GLN A 745 14.67 19.66 -42.09
N ARG A 746 14.17 18.48 -41.70
CA ARG A 746 14.37 17.88 -40.37
C ARG A 746 15.50 16.85 -40.40
N VAL A 747 15.49 15.94 -41.38
CA VAL A 747 16.47 14.85 -41.50
C VAL A 747 16.62 14.41 -42.96
N GLN A 748 17.82 14.06 -43.40
CA GLN A 748 18.03 13.53 -44.76
C GLN A 748 17.82 12.02 -44.80
N LEU A 749 17.28 11.50 -45.92
CA LEU A 749 17.08 10.06 -46.12
C LEU A 749 18.36 9.24 -45.89
N LYS A 750 19.50 9.73 -46.38
CA LYS A 750 20.80 9.04 -46.20
C LYS A 750 21.18 8.90 -44.72
N ASP A 751 20.84 9.87 -43.89
CA ASP A 751 21.20 9.89 -42.48
C ASP A 751 20.26 8.96 -41.68
N VAL A 752 18.98 8.88 -42.09
CA VAL A 752 17.99 7.92 -41.58
C VAL A 752 18.46 6.48 -41.83
N VAL A 753 18.85 6.15 -43.06
CA VAL A 753 19.34 4.80 -43.40
C VAL A 753 20.66 4.50 -42.67
N ALA A 754 21.60 5.45 -42.63
CA ALA A 754 22.86 5.29 -41.93
C ALA A 754 22.71 5.15 -40.40
N ALA A 755 21.64 5.68 -39.80
CA ALA A 755 21.33 5.45 -38.40
C ALA A 755 20.88 4.00 -38.15
N ALA A 756 20.04 3.45 -39.03
CA ALA A 756 19.59 2.06 -38.94
C ALA A 756 20.75 1.05 -39.10
N GLU A 757 21.71 1.35 -39.97
CA GLU A 757 22.91 0.53 -40.17
C GLU A 757 23.77 0.37 -38.89
N LYS A 758 23.62 1.27 -37.91
CA LYS A 758 24.35 1.22 -36.64
C LYS A 758 23.68 0.31 -35.61
N ARG A 759 22.48 -0.22 -35.87
CA ARG A 759 21.73 -1.07 -34.93
C ARG A 759 22.17 -2.54 -35.01
N THR A 760 23.45 -2.80 -34.74
CA THR A 760 24.01 -4.17 -34.79
C THR A 760 23.47 -5.08 -33.68
N ASP A 761 23.17 -4.52 -32.52
CA ASP A 761 22.70 -5.26 -31.33
C ASP A 761 21.17 -5.47 -31.30
N TYR A 762 20.44 -4.96 -32.29
CA TYR A 762 19.00 -5.16 -32.41
C TYR A 762 18.70 -6.62 -32.79
N PRO A 763 17.64 -7.27 -32.29
CA PRO A 763 17.27 -8.61 -32.75
C PRO A 763 17.12 -8.65 -34.27
N GLY A 764 17.84 -9.55 -34.95
CA GLY A 764 17.94 -9.59 -36.42
C GLY A 764 19.01 -8.68 -37.05
N GLY A 765 19.72 -7.90 -36.23
CA GLY A 765 20.87 -7.07 -36.59
C GLY A 765 20.54 -5.84 -37.44
N ALA A 766 21.59 -5.16 -37.90
CA ALA A 766 21.49 -3.95 -38.71
C ALA A 766 20.71 -4.17 -40.01
N ALA A 767 20.82 -5.35 -40.62
CA ALA A 767 20.09 -5.69 -41.84
C ALA A 767 18.56 -5.63 -41.63
N ARG A 768 18.07 -6.15 -40.50
CA ARG A 768 16.64 -6.07 -40.14
C ARG A 768 16.24 -4.62 -39.86
N ALA A 769 17.03 -3.87 -39.10
CA ALA A 769 16.73 -2.46 -38.82
C ALA A 769 16.63 -1.61 -40.10
N VAL A 770 17.52 -1.84 -41.08
CA VAL A 770 17.47 -1.16 -42.38
C VAL A 770 16.22 -1.56 -43.18
N GLN A 771 15.83 -2.83 -43.15
CA GLN A 771 14.58 -3.29 -43.79
C GLN A 771 13.35 -2.65 -43.14
N GLU A 772 13.33 -2.56 -41.81
CA GLU A 772 12.26 -1.91 -41.04
C GLU A 772 12.09 -0.44 -41.44
N VAL A 773 13.17 0.35 -41.41
CA VAL A 773 13.13 1.76 -41.80
C VAL A 773 12.66 1.95 -43.24
N LYS A 774 13.22 1.18 -44.18
CA LYS A 774 12.86 1.31 -45.60
C LYS A 774 11.40 0.96 -45.85
N GLY A 775 10.91 -0.11 -45.25
CA GLY A 775 9.52 -0.51 -45.37
C GLY A 775 8.56 0.47 -44.69
N ASP A 776 8.92 0.98 -43.51
CA ASP A 776 8.10 1.94 -42.77
C ASP A 776 7.96 3.28 -43.52
N ILE A 777 8.98 3.73 -44.27
CA ILE A 777 8.86 4.88 -45.18
C ILE A 777 7.76 4.64 -46.22
N VAL A 778 7.72 3.44 -46.81
CA VAL A 778 6.72 3.07 -47.81
C VAL A 778 5.33 2.97 -47.20
N LEU A 779 5.22 2.41 -45.98
CA LEU A 779 3.96 2.33 -45.25
C LEU A 779 3.45 3.69 -44.80
N LEU A 780 4.31 4.59 -44.36
CA LEU A 780 3.91 5.97 -44.04
C LEU A 780 3.39 6.70 -45.28
N TYR A 781 4.00 6.48 -46.45
CA TYR A 781 3.47 6.98 -47.72
C TYR A 781 2.10 6.37 -48.06
N PHE A 782 1.93 5.06 -47.86
CA PHE A 782 0.65 4.39 -48.05
C PHE A 782 -0.44 4.91 -47.10
N TYR A 783 -0.13 5.08 -45.81
CA TYR A 783 -1.06 5.58 -44.80
C TYR A 783 -1.41 7.05 -45.06
N ASP A 784 -0.44 7.89 -45.47
CA ASP A 784 -0.71 9.27 -45.89
C ASP A 784 -1.72 9.31 -47.05
N ARG A 785 -1.52 8.51 -48.10
CA ARG A 785 -2.47 8.40 -49.22
C ARG A 785 -3.85 7.92 -48.77
N LEU A 786 -3.90 6.88 -47.94
CA LEU A 786 -5.15 6.31 -47.44
C LEU A 786 -5.97 7.35 -46.65
N LEU A 787 -5.31 8.11 -45.79
CA LEU A 787 -5.96 9.07 -44.89
C LEU A 787 -6.25 10.41 -45.56
N THR A 788 -5.37 10.91 -46.44
CA THR A 788 -5.48 12.26 -47.00
C THR A 788 -6.09 12.28 -48.40
N ASP A 789 -5.66 11.40 -49.31
CA ASP A 789 -6.11 11.42 -50.71
C ASP A 789 -7.40 10.61 -50.88
N LEU A 790 -7.45 9.40 -50.29
CA LEU A 790 -8.60 8.51 -50.36
C LEU A 790 -9.64 8.77 -49.28
N LYS A 791 -9.28 9.57 -48.26
CA LYS A 791 -10.17 9.98 -47.17
C LYS A 791 -10.91 8.78 -46.57
N ALA A 792 -10.17 7.69 -46.31
CA ALA A 792 -10.74 6.38 -45.99
C ALA A 792 -11.72 6.40 -44.80
N LEU A 793 -11.50 7.33 -43.86
CA LEU A 793 -12.31 7.54 -42.65
C LEU A 793 -13.36 8.65 -42.77
N GLU A 794 -13.36 9.46 -43.85
CA GLU A 794 -14.45 10.42 -44.08
C GLU A 794 -15.68 9.66 -44.57
N THR A 795 -16.59 9.34 -43.65
CA THR A 795 -17.93 8.82 -43.95
C THR A 795 -18.99 9.80 -43.46
N ALA A 796 -20.21 9.72 -44.00
CA ALA A 796 -21.29 10.66 -43.69
C ALA A 796 -21.70 10.67 -42.20
N ASP A 797 -21.35 9.63 -41.42
CA ASP A 797 -21.89 9.38 -40.08
C ASP A 797 -20.87 9.38 -38.92
N ARG A 798 -19.54 9.40 -39.18
CA ARG A 798 -18.53 9.26 -38.10
C ARG A 798 -17.30 10.15 -38.31
N ARG A 799 -17.35 11.36 -37.77
CA ARG A 799 -16.30 12.40 -37.87
C ARG A 799 -15.25 12.39 -36.74
N SER A 800 -15.15 11.35 -35.89
CA SER A 800 -14.45 11.48 -34.59
C SER A 800 -13.38 10.42 -34.22
N VAL A 801 -13.15 9.38 -35.03
CA VAL A 801 -12.11 8.37 -34.70
C VAL A 801 -10.71 8.93 -35.01
N ARG A 802 -9.80 8.87 -34.04
CA ARG A 802 -8.41 9.34 -34.19
C ARG A 802 -7.46 8.20 -34.58
N ILE A 803 -6.32 8.56 -35.15
CA ILE A 803 -5.32 7.60 -35.60
C ILE A 803 -4.19 7.48 -34.58
N ILE A 804 -3.75 6.26 -34.35
CA ILE A 804 -2.50 5.96 -33.67
C ILE A 804 -1.60 5.21 -34.64
N ILE A 805 -0.40 5.75 -34.92
CA ILE A 805 0.61 4.98 -35.65
C ILE A 805 1.38 4.12 -34.66
N ASN A 806 1.41 2.81 -34.92
CA ASN A 806 2.00 1.84 -34.02
C ASN A 806 3.30 1.24 -34.58
N SER A 807 4.35 1.22 -33.75
CA SER A 807 5.65 0.56 -34.01
C SER A 807 6.40 1.07 -35.25
N ALA A 808 6.38 2.39 -35.51
CA ALA A 808 7.26 2.99 -36.51
C ALA A 808 8.73 2.88 -36.09
N ALA A 809 9.63 2.65 -37.05
CA ALA A 809 11.07 2.62 -36.83
C ALA A 809 11.57 3.94 -36.20
N GLU A 810 12.47 3.83 -35.22
CA GLU A 810 12.90 4.96 -34.38
C GLU A 810 13.61 6.08 -35.15
N GLU A 811 14.27 5.73 -36.25
CA GLU A 811 14.97 6.65 -37.14
C GLU A 811 14.00 7.62 -37.84
N LEU A 812 12.72 7.27 -37.90
CA LEU A 812 11.65 8.08 -38.50
C LEU A 812 10.93 8.97 -37.48
N PHE A 813 11.20 8.85 -36.18
CA PHE A 813 10.54 9.66 -35.14
C PHE A 813 10.58 11.19 -35.40
N PRO A 814 11.68 11.79 -35.87
CA PRO A 814 11.75 13.25 -36.10
C PRO A 814 10.80 13.79 -37.17
N ILE A 815 10.30 12.93 -38.07
CA ILE A 815 9.44 13.33 -39.19
C ILE A 815 7.96 13.02 -38.97
N LEU A 816 7.61 12.16 -38.00
CA LEU A 816 6.21 11.76 -37.76
C LEU A 816 5.25 12.97 -37.56
N PRO A 817 5.58 14.02 -36.76
CA PRO A 817 4.67 15.14 -36.57
C PRO A 817 4.33 15.92 -37.85
N ARG A 818 5.16 15.78 -38.91
CA ARG A 818 4.91 16.44 -40.20
C ARG A 818 4.02 15.63 -41.13
N ILE A 819 4.06 14.31 -41.01
CA ILE A 819 3.32 13.39 -41.89
C ILE A 819 1.92 13.14 -41.32
N LEU A 820 1.81 12.97 -40.00
CA LEU A 820 0.57 12.52 -39.39
C LEU A 820 -0.49 13.63 -39.33
N PRO A 821 -1.78 13.33 -39.60
CA PRO A 821 -2.85 14.30 -39.47
C PRO A 821 -2.95 14.88 -38.05
N PRO A 822 -3.42 16.13 -37.89
CA PRO A 822 -3.65 16.73 -36.58
C PRO A 822 -4.53 15.85 -35.68
N GLY A 823 -4.15 15.73 -34.40
CA GLY A 823 -4.85 14.89 -33.42
C GLY A 823 -4.48 13.40 -33.45
N SER A 824 -3.54 13.00 -34.29
CA SER A 824 -2.94 11.65 -34.24
C SER A 824 -2.04 11.47 -33.01
N GLU A 825 -1.83 10.22 -32.61
CA GLU A 825 -0.86 9.83 -31.59
C GLU A 825 0.09 8.74 -32.12
N THR A 826 1.10 8.39 -31.34
CA THR A 826 1.99 7.26 -31.62
C THR A 826 2.06 6.29 -30.45
N LEU A 827 2.15 5.00 -30.76
CA LEU A 827 2.45 3.93 -29.82
C LEU A 827 3.72 3.22 -30.29
N ASN A 828 4.79 3.26 -29.49
CA ASN A 828 6.11 2.90 -29.99
C ASN A 828 6.68 1.68 -29.29
N PHE A 829 7.35 0.85 -30.09
CA PHE A 829 8.06 -0.35 -29.67
C PHE A 829 9.55 -0.14 -29.96
N VAL A 830 10.32 0.19 -28.93
CA VAL A 830 11.76 0.47 -29.08
C VAL A 830 12.56 -0.84 -29.08
N ASP A 831 12.20 -1.77 -28.19
CA ASP A 831 12.81 -3.08 -28.08
C ASP A 831 11.83 -4.07 -27.43
N TYR A 832 12.16 -5.36 -27.48
CA TYR A 832 11.28 -6.43 -27.00
C TYR A 832 11.04 -6.40 -25.49
N THR A 833 12.10 -6.09 -24.74
CA THR A 833 12.09 -6.23 -23.29
C THR A 833 12.57 -4.97 -22.57
N PRO A 834 12.10 -4.71 -21.34
CA PRO A 834 12.50 -3.54 -20.57
C PRO A 834 14.03 -3.36 -20.41
N ALA A 835 14.80 -4.41 -20.14
CA ALA A 835 16.25 -4.29 -19.96
C ALA A 835 16.97 -3.85 -21.25
N ARG A 836 16.45 -4.27 -22.41
CA ARG A 836 16.98 -3.86 -23.72
C ARG A 836 16.66 -2.39 -24.02
N ILE A 837 15.48 -1.92 -23.62
CA ILE A 837 15.14 -0.48 -23.68
C ILE A 837 16.08 0.33 -22.78
N LEU A 838 16.42 -0.15 -21.58
CA LEU A 838 17.38 0.52 -20.71
C LEU A 838 18.80 0.58 -21.29
N LYS A 839 19.22 -0.39 -22.09
CA LYS A 839 20.49 -0.28 -22.85
C LYS A 839 20.44 0.85 -23.88
N ARG A 840 19.25 1.27 -24.32
CA ARG A 840 19.01 2.20 -25.43
C ARG A 840 18.25 3.47 -25.02
N ARG A 841 18.39 3.91 -23.76
CA ARG A 841 17.67 5.07 -23.18
C ARG A 841 17.75 6.35 -24.01
N GLY A 842 18.86 6.58 -24.71
CA GLY A 842 19.04 7.74 -25.58
C GLY A 842 18.01 7.85 -26.71
N VAL A 843 17.42 6.73 -27.15
CA VAL A 843 16.36 6.70 -28.18
C VAL A 843 15.08 7.40 -27.70
N LEU A 844 14.77 7.30 -26.40
CA LEU A 844 13.54 7.86 -25.84
C LEU A 844 13.47 9.40 -25.97
N GLY A 845 14.62 10.07 -26.10
CA GLY A 845 14.69 11.51 -26.34
C GLY A 845 14.61 11.93 -27.81
N GLN A 846 14.58 11.00 -28.77
CA GLN A 846 14.62 11.31 -30.20
C GLN A 846 13.25 11.64 -30.79
N ILE A 847 12.17 11.16 -30.17
CA ILE A 847 10.81 11.49 -30.60
C ILE A 847 10.40 12.86 -30.05
N PRO A 848 9.89 13.77 -30.90
CA PRO A 848 9.39 15.08 -30.46
C PRO A 848 8.03 14.94 -29.76
N ALA A 849 8.00 14.27 -28.61
CA ALA A 849 6.78 13.92 -27.86
C ALA A 849 5.96 15.13 -27.39
N ARG A 850 6.54 16.33 -27.42
CA ARG A 850 5.84 17.61 -27.15
C ARG A 850 5.05 18.13 -28.36
N GLU A 851 5.42 17.74 -29.58
CA GLU A 851 4.71 18.09 -30.82
C GLU A 851 3.65 17.04 -31.19
N LEU A 852 3.88 15.77 -30.81
CA LEU A 852 3.03 14.62 -31.15
C LEU A 852 2.86 13.74 -29.90
N PRO A 853 1.62 13.52 -29.41
CA PRO A 853 1.41 12.63 -28.27
C PRO A 853 1.96 11.23 -28.53
N THR A 854 2.75 10.74 -27.57
CA THR A 854 3.57 9.54 -27.75
C THR A 854 3.48 8.66 -26.51
N SER A 855 3.17 7.39 -26.69
CA SER A 855 3.21 6.37 -25.64
C SER A 855 4.21 5.26 -25.95
N LEU A 856 4.82 4.69 -24.91
CA LEU A 856 5.75 3.55 -25.03
C LEU A 856 5.04 2.23 -24.69
N ILE A 857 5.33 1.17 -25.43
CA ILE A 857 4.90 -0.19 -25.06
C ILE A 857 5.77 -0.70 -23.91
N TYR A 858 5.14 -1.05 -22.80
CA TYR A 858 5.74 -1.65 -21.62
C TYR A 858 5.46 -3.16 -21.64
N THR A 859 6.48 -3.96 -21.95
CA THR A 859 6.41 -5.42 -21.81
C THR A 859 6.49 -5.77 -20.32
N LEU A 860 5.39 -6.27 -19.74
CA LEU A 860 5.35 -6.80 -18.38
C LEU A 860 5.71 -8.29 -18.37
N HIS A 861 5.31 -9.00 -19.42
CA HIS A 861 5.55 -10.42 -19.66
C HIS A 861 5.88 -10.61 -21.14
N ASP A 862 7.03 -11.20 -21.46
CA ASP A 862 7.39 -11.51 -22.85
C ASP A 862 7.09 -12.99 -23.16
N ASP A 863 6.34 -13.22 -24.23
CA ASP A 863 6.04 -14.56 -24.73
C ASP A 863 7.29 -15.34 -25.14
N ASN A 864 8.31 -14.69 -25.72
CA ASN A 864 9.55 -15.38 -26.10
C ASN A 864 10.33 -15.88 -24.89
N VAL A 865 10.34 -15.13 -23.78
CA VAL A 865 10.85 -15.68 -22.51
C VAL A 865 9.96 -16.84 -22.07
N GLY A 866 8.64 -16.64 -22.07
CA GLY A 866 7.61 -17.67 -21.98
C GLY A 866 6.94 -17.76 -20.61
N LEU A 867 6.61 -18.97 -20.15
CA LEU A 867 5.67 -19.19 -19.04
C LEU A 867 6.29 -19.19 -17.63
N VAL A 868 7.61 -19.08 -17.52
CA VAL A 868 8.31 -18.99 -16.21
C VAL A 868 8.01 -17.66 -15.50
N PRO A 869 8.15 -17.57 -14.16
CA PRO A 869 7.83 -16.36 -13.40
C PRO A 869 8.67 -15.14 -13.83
N MET A 870 8.01 -14.01 -14.07
CA MET A 870 8.67 -12.77 -14.50
C MET A 870 8.15 -11.54 -13.75
N LEU A 871 9.06 -10.61 -13.47
CA LEU A 871 8.76 -9.32 -12.86
C LEU A 871 9.76 -8.27 -13.36
N ALA A 872 9.28 -7.08 -13.72
CA ALA A 872 10.09 -6.02 -14.32
C ALA A 872 9.92 -4.64 -13.65
N THR A 873 9.49 -4.60 -12.38
CA THR A 873 9.07 -3.35 -11.71
C THR A 873 10.22 -2.32 -11.67
N GLY A 874 11.42 -2.73 -11.23
CA GLY A 874 12.58 -1.85 -11.17
C GLY A 874 12.97 -1.28 -12.53
N THR A 875 13.05 -2.13 -13.56
CA THR A 875 13.41 -1.72 -14.93
C THR A 875 12.38 -0.77 -15.53
N LEU A 876 11.09 -1.05 -15.34
CA LEU A 876 10.00 -0.17 -15.79
C LEU A 876 9.97 1.16 -15.03
N ALA A 877 10.38 1.19 -13.77
CA ALA A 877 10.50 2.43 -13.00
C ALA A 877 11.55 3.39 -13.59
N GLU A 878 12.70 2.84 -13.98
CA GLU A 878 13.74 3.60 -14.64
C GLU A 878 13.29 4.16 -16.00
N ILE A 879 12.65 3.33 -16.82
CA ILE A 879 12.08 3.74 -18.12
C ILE A 879 11.02 4.82 -17.90
N THR A 880 10.18 4.68 -16.86
CA THR A 880 9.15 5.67 -16.52
C THR A 880 9.76 7.03 -16.21
N GLY A 881 10.90 7.06 -15.51
CA GLY A 881 11.67 8.29 -15.31
C GLY A 881 12.16 8.91 -16.63
N ASP A 882 12.61 8.10 -17.59
CA ASP A 882 13.10 8.58 -18.89
C ASP A 882 12.00 9.17 -19.78
N ILE A 883 10.86 8.49 -19.88
CA ILE A 883 9.76 8.94 -20.74
C ILE A 883 9.14 10.24 -20.20
N ARG A 884 9.08 10.42 -18.87
CA ARG A 884 8.66 11.68 -18.24
C ARG A 884 9.59 12.83 -18.61
N ARG A 885 10.91 12.62 -18.44
CA ARG A 885 11.92 13.64 -18.82
C ARG A 885 11.83 14.02 -20.29
N SER A 886 11.51 13.05 -21.13
CA SER A 886 11.40 13.22 -22.58
C SER A 886 10.04 13.76 -23.03
N GLY A 887 9.08 13.98 -22.12
CA GLY A 887 7.77 14.57 -22.40
C GLY A 887 6.77 13.62 -23.07
N TRP A 888 6.94 12.31 -22.90
CA TRP A 888 6.00 11.32 -23.42
C TRP A 888 4.65 11.42 -22.70
N SER A 889 3.59 11.06 -23.40
CA SER A 889 2.23 11.09 -22.88
C SER A 889 1.94 9.94 -21.92
N GLY A 890 2.61 8.79 -22.05
CA GLY A 890 2.34 7.64 -21.20
C GLY A 890 2.83 6.30 -21.74
N PHE A 891 2.09 5.23 -21.43
CA PHE A 891 2.45 3.86 -21.79
C PHE A 891 1.25 3.00 -22.19
N SER A 892 1.53 1.89 -22.88
CA SER A 892 0.61 0.75 -23.09
C SER A 892 1.24 -0.55 -22.63
N THR A 893 0.50 -1.42 -21.96
CA THR A 893 1.04 -2.72 -21.55
C THR A 893 1.16 -3.72 -22.71
N ARG A 894 2.06 -4.70 -22.57
CA ARG A 894 2.18 -5.93 -23.37
C ARG A 894 2.50 -7.09 -22.42
N TYR A 895 1.70 -8.14 -22.45
CA TYR A 895 1.79 -9.28 -21.53
C TYR A 895 0.99 -10.48 -22.05
N TRP A 896 1.20 -11.66 -21.45
CA TRP A 896 0.39 -12.87 -21.67
C TRP A 896 -0.18 -13.43 -20.37
N LEU A 897 0.57 -13.41 -19.27
CA LEU A 897 0.05 -13.73 -17.93
C LEU A 897 -0.19 -12.45 -17.14
N ILE A 898 -1.05 -12.51 -16.11
CA ILE A 898 -1.32 -11.38 -15.21
C ILE A 898 -1.00 -11.65 -13.75
N GLY A 899 -1.00 -12.92 -13.30
CA GLY A 899 -0.87 -13.26 -11.88
C GLY A 899 0.44 -12.81 -11.22
N ASP A 900 1.53 -12.68 -11.98
CA ASP A 900 2.84 -12.28 -11.44
C ASP A 900 2.98 -10.73 -11.34
N HIS A 901 2.01 -9.94 -11.83
CA HIS A 901 2.23 -8.53 -12.15
C HIS A 901 1.57 -7.50 -11.24
N ASP A 902 0.95 -7.90 -10.13
CA ASP A 902 0.45 -6.97 -9.13
C ASP A 902 1.49 -5.93 -8.67
N PRO A 903 2.78 -6.28 -8.40
CA PRO A 903 3.78 -5.28 -8.03
C PRO A 903 4.06 -4.29 -9.16
N CYS A 904 4.17 -4.77 -10.41
CA CYS A 904 4.38 -3.94 -11.59
C CYS A 904 3.21 -2.97 -11.82
N VAL A 905 1.99 -3.49 -11.86
CA VAL A 905 0.79 -2.69 -12.18
C VAL A 905 0.48 -1.68 -11.07
N THR A 906 0.63 -2.08 -9.80
CA THR A 906 0.44 -1.16 -8.67
C THR A 906 1.46 -0.03 -8.71
N TYR A 907 2.73 -0.33 -9.02
CA TYR A 907 3.76 0.69 -9.22
C TYR A 907 3.39 1.65 -10.36
N LEU A 908 3.04 1.12 -11.54
CA LEU A 908 2.68 1.92 -12.71
C LEU A 908 1.45 2.81 -12.46
N ALA A 909 0.45 2.29 -11.76
CA ALA A 909 -0.73 3.04 -11.34
C ALA A 909 -0.35 4.18 -10.40
N ARG A 910 0.44 3.90 -9.34
CA ARG A 910 0.82 4.90 -8.34
C ARG A 910 1.72 6.00 -8.93
N THR A 911 2.74 5.59 -9.67
CA THR A 911 3.74 6.52 -10.19
C THR A 911 3.13 7.51 -11.20
N ALA A 912 2.11 7.09 -11.97
CA ALA A 912 1.42 7.97 -12.92
C ALA A 912 0.78 9.23 -12.28
N TRP A 913 0.62 9.25 -10.96
CA TRP A 913 0.10 10.39 -10.18
C TRP A 913 1.15 10.95 -9.21
N HIS A 914 2.02 10.10 -8.66
CA HIS A 914 3.04 10.46 -7.67
C HIS A 914 4.45 10.27 -8.25
N ALA A 915 5.10 11.36 -8.63
CA ALA A 915 6.42 11.32 -9.27
C ALA A 915 7.54 10.80 -8.35
N ASP A 916 7.32 10.86 -7.04
CA ASP A 916 8.20 10.38 -5.96
C ASP A 916 7.96 8.90 -5.59
N ALA A 917 6.94 8.25 -6.16
CA ALA A 917 6.70 6.83 -5.91
C ALA A 917 7.86 5.96 -6.45
N THR A 918 8.39 5.08 -5.59
CA THR A 918 9.46 4.13 -5.93
C THR A 918 8.92 2.70 -5.89
N PRO A 919 9.55 1.75 -6.62
CA PRO A 919 9.17 0.34 -6.53
C PRO A 919 9.20 -0.19 -5.09
N GLU A 920 10.18 0.24 -4.29
CA GLU A 920 10.28 -0.17 -2.88
C GLU A 920 9.14 0.38 -2.03
N SER A 921 8.82 1.68 -2.13
CA SER A 921 7.77 2.28 -1.30
C SER A 921 6.40 1.71 -1.64
N VAL A 922 6.12 1.52 -2.93
CA VAL A 922 4.86 0.91 -3.40
C VAL A 922 4.80 -0.57 -3.06
N GLY A 923 5.90 -1.32 -3.25
CA GLY A 923 5.97 -2.74 -2.90
C GLY A 923 5.78 -2.98 -1.41
N ARG A 924 6.37 -2.13 -0.55
CA ARG A 924 6.20 -2.19 0.90
C ARG A 924 4.74 -2.00 1.30
N ASP A 925 4.10 -0.96 0.77
CA ASP A 925 2.70 -0.65 1.04
C ASP A 925 1.75 -1.75 0.56
N LEU A 926 1.97 -2.28 -0.66
CA LEU A 926 1.21 -3.42 -1.20
C LEU A 926 1.32 -4.66 -0.32
N VAL A 927 2.56 -5.05 0.06
CA VAL A 927 2.77 -6.25 0.88
C VAL A 927 2.26 -6.06 2.30
N ALA A 928 2.47 -4.90 2.91
CA ALA A 928 1.97 -4.61 4.24
C ALA A 928 0.44 -4.72 4.29
N ALA A 929 -0.25 -4.19 3.28
CA ALA A 929 -1.70 -4.31 3.16
C ALA A 929 -2.16 -5.75 2.90
N ARG A 930 -1.49 -6.47 1.98
CA ARG A 930 -1.92 -7.81 1.54
C ARG A 930 -1.51 -8.92 2.48
N CYS A 931 -0.24 -8.97 2.88
CA CYS A 931 0.37 -10.04 3.66
C CYS A 931 0.55 -9.67 5.14
N GLY A 932 0.72 -8.38 5.45
CA GLY A 932 1.03 -7.88 6.78
C GLY A 932 2.49 -7.44 6.92
N GLU A 933 2.74 -6.53 7.87
CA GLU A 933 4.06 -5.90 8.09
C GLU A 933 5.20 -6.91 8.29
N ALA A 934 4.94 -8.01 8.99
CA ALA A 934 5.94 -9.02 9.28
C ALA A 934 6.45 -9.78 8.02
N SER A 935 5.73 -9.73 6.89
CA SER A 935 6.11 -10.39 5.64
C SER A 935 6.78 -9.46 4.63
N VAL A 936 6.83 -8.15 4.90
CA VAL A 936 7.28 -7.14 3.95
C VAL A 936 8.69 -7.41 3.44
N ASN A 937 9.65 -7.60 4.34
CA ASN A 937 11.06 -7.72 3.93
C ASN A 937 11.32 -8.98 3.10
N ASP A 938 10.70 -10.10 3.47
CA ASP A 938 10.83 -11.36 2.73
C ASP A 938 10.16 -11.31 1.35
N MET A 939 8.98 -10.69 1.22
CA MET A 939 8.34 -10.52 -0.09
C MET A 939 9.11 -9.54 -0.99
N LEU A 940 9.70 -8.48 -0.43
CA LEU A 940 10.56 -7.58 -1.19
C LEU A 940 11.86 -8.27 -1.63
N GLU A 941 12.41 -9.20 -0.83
CA GLU A 941 13.51 -10.07 -1.26
C GLU A 941 13.11 -10.98 -2.42
N LEU A 942 11.93 -11.62 -2.32
CA LEU A 942 11.36 -12.42 -3.40
C LEU A 942 11.28 -11.61 -4.71
N PHE A 943 10.67 -10.42 -4.69
CA PHE A 943 10.52 -9.59 -5.89
C PHE A 943 11.88 -9.23 -6.50
N ARG A 944 12.88 -8.85 -5.69
CA ARG A 944 14.23 -8.53 -6.19
C ARG A 944 14.90 -9.72 -6.88
N GLU A 945 14.76 -10.92 -6.32
CA GLU A 945 15.32 -12.13 -6.93
C GLU A 945 14.62 -12.50 -8.25
N VAL A 946 13.29 -12.35 -8.33
CA VAL A 946 12.54 -12.57 -9.57
C VAL A 946 12.88 -11.51 -10.63
N GLU A 947 13.05 -10.25 -10.25
CA GLU A 947 13.49 -9.20 -11.17
C GLU A 947 14.89 -9.50 -11.73
N THR A 948 15.81 -9.96 -10.88
CA THR A 948 17.16 -10.34 -11.31
C THR A 948 17.13 -11.54 -12.27
N ALA A 949 16.30 -12.56 -11.97
CA ALA A 949 16.04 -13.67 -12.88
C ALA A 949 15.47 -13.20 -14.23
N THR A 950 14.53 -12.25 -14.20
CA THR A 950 13.88 -11.70 -15.40
C THR A 950 14.90 -11.00 -16.30
N VAL A 951 15.78 -10.16 -15.74
CA VAL A 951 16.85 -9.50 -16.52
C VAL A 951 17.76 -10.53 -17.22
N ALA A 952 18.16 -11.60 -16.52
CA ALA A 952 18.96 -12.66 -17.13
C ALA A 952 18.21 -13.38 -18.26
N LEU A 953 16.92 -13.65 -18.09
CA LEU A 953 16.06 -14.25 -19.11
C LEU A 953 15.88 -13.34 -20.34
N GLU A 954 15.78 -12.03 -20.16
CA GLU A 954 15.65 -11.08 -21.27
C GLU A 954 16.91 -11.01 -22.17
N TRP A 955 18.09 -11.21 -21.57
CA TRP A 955 19.36 -11.22 -22.29
C TRP A 955 19.69 -12.58 -22.90
N HIS A 956 19.46 -13.67 -22.16
CA HIS A 956 19.98 -15.00 -22.48
C HIS A 956 18.90 -16.09 -22.64
N GLY A 957 17.65 -15.80 -22.27
CA GLY A 957 16.54 -16.74 -22.22
C GLY A 957 15.42 -16.48 -23.22
N LEU A 958 15.61 -15.61 -24.22
CA LEU A 958 14.66 -15.48 -25.32
C LEU A 958 14.51 -16.82 -26.05
N GLY A 959 13.27 -17.28 -26.18
CA GLY A 959 12.93 -18.59 -26.68
C GLY A 959 13.03 -19.70 -25.64
N PHE A 960 13.25 -19.46 -24.34
CA PHE A 960 13.42 -20.55 -23.36
C PHE A 960 12.14 -21.37 -23.14
N THR A 961 11.02 -20.68 -22.86
CA THR A 961 9.68 -21.28 -22.68
C THR A 961 8.61 -20.74 -23.63
N PHE A 962 9.01 -20.32 -24.83
CA PHE A 962 8.10 -19.83 -25.87
C PHE A 962 6.95 -20.84 -26.15
N PRO A 963 5.66 -20.45 -26.02
CA PRO A 963 4.48 -21.34 -25.99
C PRO A 963 4.02 -21.90 -27.34
N VAL A 964 4.96 -22.49 -28.08
CA VAL A 964 4.74 -23.08 -29.41
C VAL A 964 5.15 -24.56 -29.47
N PRO A 965 4.70 -25.32 -30.49
CA PRO A 965 5.22 -26.66 -30.75
C PRO A 965 6.75 -26.70 -30.73
N GLY A 966 7.29 -27.66 -29.99
CA GLY A 966 8.74 -27.82 -29.80
C GLY A 966 9.31 -27.07 -28.60
N MET A 967 8.47 -26.52 -27.71
CA MET A 967 8.89 -25.83 -26.49
C MET A 967 9.95 -26.61 -25.70
N ILE A 968 9.69 -27.87 -25.32
CA ILE A 968 10.68 -28.68 -24.60
C ILE A 968 11.68 -29.36 -25.54
N THR A 969 11.26 -29.77 -26.75
CA THR A 969 12.07 -30.63 -27.61
C THR A 969 13.30 -29.92 -28.18
N LYS A 970 13.26 -28.59 -28.34
CA LYS A 970 14.44 -27.79 -28.72
C LYS A 970 15.60 -27.92 -27.73
N HIS A 971 15.32 -28.32 -26.49
CA HIS A 971 16.31 -28.56 -25.44
C HIS A 971 16.92 -29.96 -25.49
N TRP A 972 16.57 -30.82 -26.46
CA TRP A 972 17.25 -32.09 -26.71
C TRP A 972 18.64 -31.85 -27.32
N GLN A 973 19.55 -31.30 -26.51
CA GLN A 973 20.92 -30.94 -26.88
C GLN A 973 21.88 -31.59 -25.89
N PRO A 974 23.00 -32.17 -26.35
CA PRO A 974 23.98 -32.82 -25.46
C PRO A 974 24.78 -31.81 -24.61
N GLU A 975 24.83 -30.54 -25.01
CA GLU A 975 25.49 -29.48 -24.27
C GLU A 975 24.66 -29.01 -23.05
N PRO A 976 25.32 -28.62 -21.93
CA PRO A 976 24.63 -28.00 -20.81
C PRO A 976 23.98 -26.66 -21.22
N LEU A 977 23.08 -26.15 -20.37
CA LEU A 977 22.61 -24.77 -20.50
C LEU A 977 23.78 -23.80 -20.32
N ALA A 978 23.71 -22.65 -21.01
CA ALA A 978 24.62 -21.54 -20.77
C ALA A 978 24.60 -21.14 -19.28
N GLU A 979 25.75 -20.73 -18.76
CA GLU A 979 25.93 -20.45 -17.32
C GLU A 979 24.97 -19.36 -16.83
N GLU A 980 24.80 -18.30 -17.63
CA GLU A 980 23.92 -17.17 -17.33
C GLU A 980 22.46 -17.61 -17.21
N LEU A 981 22.03 -18.53 -18.09
CA LEU A 981 20.68 -19.07 -18.07
C LEU A 981 20.49 -20.09 -16.94
N ALA A 982 21.51 -20.89 -16.62
CA ALA A 982 21.49 -21.81 -15.50
C ALA A 982 21.41 -21.08 -14.14
N ALA A 983 21.99 -19.88 -14.03
CA ALA A 983 21.96 -19.06 -12.82
C ALA A 983 20.54 -18.60 -12.44
N VAL A 984 19.62 -18.47 -13.40
CA VAL A 984 18.20 -18.11 -13.18
C VAL A 984 17.54 -19.03 -12.16
N ARG A 985 17.82 -20.33 -12.23
CA ARG A 985 17.32 -21.31 -11.27
C ARG A 985 17.71 -20.97 -9.82
N GLY A 986 18.94 -20.50 -9.61
CA GLY A 986 19.44 -20.10 -8.29
C GLY A 986 18.71 -18.87 -7.74
N HIS A 987 18.38 -17.90 -8.59
CA HIS A 987 17.53 -16.76 -8.22
C HIS A 987 16.13 -17.22 -7.78
N TYR A 988 15.48 -18.10 -8.53
CA TYR A 988 14.18 -18.66 -8.14
C TYR A 988 14.25 -19.45 -6.82
N GLN A 989 15.34 -20.17 -6.54
CA GLN A 989 15.51 -20.87 -5.26
C GLN A 989 15.59 -19.91 -4.07
N ARG A 990 16.30 -18.78 -4.21
CA ARG A 990 16.35 -17.75 -3.18
C ARG A 990 15.00 -17.05 -3.01
N ALA A 991 14.33 -16.73 -4.13
CA ALA A 991 12.97 -16.20 -4.12
C ALA A 991 12.00 -17.14 -3.40
N LEU A 992 12.08 -18.45 -3.66
CA LEU A 992 11.22 -19.47 -3.03
C LEU A 992 11.51 -19.58 -1.53
N ALA A 993 12.78 -19.50 -1.12
CA ALA A 993 13.13 -19.47 0.29
C ALA A 993 12.53 -18.24 0.99
N ALA A 994 12.59 -17.07 0.35
CA ALA A 994 11.96 -15.86 0.86
C ALA A 994 10.43 -15.97 0.91
N ALA A 995 9.79 -16.52 -0.14
CA ALA A 995 8.34 -16.80 -0.16
C ALA A 995 7.90 -17.68 1.03
N ARG A 996 8.67 -18.74 1.31
CA ARG A 996 8.37 -19.67 2.42
C ARG A 996 8.51 -19.00 3.78
N ARG A 997 9.49 -18.11 3.98
CA ARG A 997 9.62 -17.30 5.21
C ARG A 997 8.46 -16.30 5.33
N ALA A 998 8.14 -15.58 4.26
CA ALA A 998 6.99 -14.68 4.21
C ALA A 998 5.69 -15.40 4.55
N GLY A 999 5.51 -16.65 4.09
CA GLY A 999 4.33 -17.45 4.40
C GLY A 999 4.16 -17.71 5.90
N GLN A 1000 5.24 -17.86 6.64
CA GLN A 1000 5.21 -18.10 8.09
C GLN A 1000 4.79 -16.87 8.89
N THR A 1001 5.05 -15.68 8.36
CA THR A 1001 4.72 -14.39 9.00
C THR A 1001 3.49 -13.72 8.41
N SER A 1002 2.99 -14.22 7.28
CA SER A 1002 1.83 -13.67 6.59
C SER A 1002 0.56 -13.92 7.38
N SER A 1003 -0.31 -12.92 7.36
CA SER A 1003 -1.69 -13.10 7.80
C SER A 1003 -2.47 -14.10 6.97
N ALA A 1004 -3.56 -14.61 7.55
CA ALA A 1004 -4.41 -15.62 6.94
C ALA A 1004 -4.98 -15.15 5.59
N GLU A 1005 -5.42 -13.90 5.50
CA GLU A 1005 -5.99 -13.32 4.28
C GLU A 1005 -4.94 -13.12 3.17
N GLY A 1006 -3.69 -12.88 3.57
CA GLY A 1006 -2.56 -12.72 2.66
C GLY A 1006 -1.92 -14.02 2.20
N ARG A 1007 -2.20 -15.12 2.92
CA ARG A 1007 -1.56 -16.42 2.65
C ARG A 1007 -1.77 -16.91 1.21
N PRO A 1008 -2.96 -16.81 0.59
CA PRO A 1008 -3.14 -17.20 -0.81
C PRO A 1008 -2.24 -16.44 -1.80
N TYR A 1009 -1.91 -15.18 -1.51
CA TYR A 1009 -1.00 -14.39 -2.36
C TYR A 1009 0.44 -14.91 -2.27
N VAL A 1010 0.91 -15.28 -1.08
CA VAL A 1010 2.24 -15.89 -0.89
C VAL A 1010 2.29 -17.31 -1.48
N ASP A 1011 1.21 -18.07 -1.31
CA ASP A 1011 1.11 -19.43 -1.84
C ASP A 1011 1.14 -19.43 -3.38
N TYR A 1012 0.51 -18.44 -4.03
CA TYR A 1012 0.61 -18.24 -5.49
C TYR A 1012 2.07 -18.09 -5.94
N TRP A 1013 2.81 -17.15 -5.33
CA TRP A 1013 4.24 -16.99 -5.64
C TRP A 1013 5.05 -18.25 -5.37
N THR A 1014 4.75 -18.96 -4.28
CA THR A 1014 5.41 -20.24 -3.94
C THR A 1014 5.20 -21.27 -5.05
N GLY A 1015 3.96 -21.49 -5.49
CA GLY A 1015 3.64 -22.46 -6.54
C GLY A 1015 4.24 -22.08 -7.90
N ARG A 1016 4.22 -20.80 -8.25
CA ARG A 1016 4.86 -20.27 -9.47
C ARG A 1016 6.38 -20.47 -9.47
N LEU A 1017 7.04 -20.23 -8.34
CA LEU A 1017 8.48 -20.43 -8.20
C LEU A 1017 8.87 -21.91 -8.20
N GLU A 1018 8.08 -22.78 -7.55
CA GLU A 1018 8.23 -24.23 -7.64
C GLU A 1018 8.10 -24.73 -9.08
N PHE A 1019 7.12 -24.22 -9.83
CA PHE A 1019 6.97 -24.47 -11.26
C PHE A 1019 8.21 -24.04 -12.05
N GLY A 1020 8.68 -22.80 -11.86
CA GLY A 1020 9.87 -22.29 -12.55
C GLY A 1020 11.10 -23.16 -12.33
N ILE A 1021 11.40 -23.49 -11.06
CA ILE A 1021 12.52 -24.37 -10.69
C ILE A 1021 12.36 -25.76 -11.31
N GLY A 1022 11.18 -26.36 -11.20
CA GLY A 1022 10.91 -27.70 -11.72
C GLY A 1022 11.03 -27.77 -13.25
N TYR A 1023 10.66 -26.71 -13.98
CA TYR A 1023 10.91 -26.64 -15.42
C TYR A 1023 12.40 -26.61 -15.76
N PHE A 1024 13.21 -25.84 -15.03
CA PHE A 1024 14.66 -25.85 -15.20
C PHE A 1024 15.26 -27.23 -14.90
N ASP A 1025 14.78 -27.93 -13.87
CA ASP A 1025 15.20 -29.30 -13.55
C ASP A 1025 14.82 -30.30 -14.65
N ALA A 1026 13.64 -30.13 -15.26
CA ALA A 1026 13.20 -30.92 -16.40
C ALA A 1026 14.10 -30.70 -17.63
N VAL A 1027 14.40 -29.44 -17.98
CA VAL A 1027 15.31 -29.10 -19.08
C VAL A 1027 16.71 -29.66 -18.84
N HIS A 1028 17.24 -29.52 -17.62
CA HIS A 1028 18.55 -30.05 -17.25
C HIS A 1028 18.62 -31.57 -17.44
N SER A 1029 17.64 -32.31 -16.90
CA SER A 1029 17.55 -33.76 -17.04
C SER A 1029 17.37 -34.18 -18.51
N PHE A 1030 16.60 -33.42 -19.30
CA PHE A 1030 16.39 -33.71 -20.71
C PHE A 1030 17.67 -33.54 -21.55
N ARG A 1031 18.51 -32.55 -21.23
CA ARG A 1031 19.85 -32.39 -21.83
C ARG A 1031 20.81 -33.51 -21.41
N LEU A 1032 20.79 -33.93 -20.15
CA LEU A 1032 21.56 -35.11 -19.70
C LEU A 1032 21.14 -36.38 -20.43
N ALA A 1033 19.84 -36.56 -20.68
CA ALA A 1033 19.33 -37.67 -21.49
C ALA A 1033 19.84 -37.59 -22.93
N ALA A 1034 19.84 -36.39 -23.54
CA ALA A 1034 20.39 -36.17 -24.87
C ALA A 1034 21.89 -36.49 -24.95
N LYS A 1035 22.67 -36.06 -23.94
CA LYS A 1035 24.10 -36.36 -23.83
C LYS A 1035 24.36 -37.85 -23.67
N ALA A 1036 23.65 -38.52 -22.77
CA ALA A 1036 23.78 -39.96 -22.57
C ALA A 1036 23.43 -40.74 -23.84
N ASN A 1037 22.37 -40.32 -24.56
CA ASN A 1037 22.01 -40.91 -25.84
C ASN A 1037 23.08 -40.69 -26.91
N HIS A 1038 23.63 -39.47 -27.00
CA HIS A 1038 24.75 -39.15 -27.89
C HIS A 1038 25.98 -40.03 -27.60
N ASP A 1039 26.26 -40.29 -26.31
CA ASP A 1039 27.38 -41.13 -25.85
C ASP A 1039 27.13 -42.64 -25.97
N GLY A 1040 25.96 -43.06 -26.46
CA GLY A 1040 25.57 -44.48 -26.54
C GLY A 1040 25.21 -45.14 -25.19
N ARG A 1041 25.03 -44.35 -24.13
CA ARG A 1041 24.62 -44.83 -22.78
C ARG A 1041 23.10 -44.93 -22.66
N LYS A 1042 22.51 -45.93 -23.31
CA LYS A 1042 21.03 -46.10 -23.42
C LYS A 1042 20.31 -46.13 -22.07
N ALA A 1043 20.82 -46.86 -21.08
CA ALA A 1043 20.19 -46.95 -19.76
C ALA A 1043 20.11 -45.59 -19.05
N ASP A 1044 21.23 -44.85 -19.05
CA ASP A 1044 21.32 -43.51 -18.46
C ASP A 1044 20.40 -42.52 -19.20
N ALA A 1045 20.31 -42.62 -20.54
CA ALA A 1045 19.42 -41.79 -21.34
C ALA A 1045 17.94 -41.99 -20.96
N ILE A 1046 17.51 -43.24 -20.77
CA ILE A 1046 16.15 -43.57 -20.33
C ILE A 1046 15.90 -43.04 -18.91
N GLN A 1047 16.85 -43.23 -18.00
CA GLN A 1047 16.74 -42.76 -16.62
C GLN A 1047 16.59 -41.23 -16.57
N HIS A 1048 17.47 -40.50 -17.25
CA HIS A 1048 17.41 -39.03 -17.28
C HIS A 1048 16.14 -38.51 -17.99
N ALA A 1049 15.66 -39.17 -19.04
CA ALA A 1049 14.41 -38.81 -19.70
C ALA A 1049 13.19 -39.03 -18.79
N GLN A 1050 13.17 -40.10 -17.98
CA GLN A 1050 12.15 -40.31 -16.95
C GLN A 1050 12.21 -39.21 -15.89
N SER A 1051 13.40 -38.87 -15.39
CA SER A 1051 13.56 -37.75 -14.45
C SER A 1051 13.06 -36.42 -15.02
N ALA A 1052 13.31 -36.14 -16.30
CA ALA A 1052 12.80 -34.94 -16.96
C ALA A 1052 11.26 -34.89 -16.95
N LEU A 1053 10.59 -36.01 -17.27
CA LEU A 1053 9.13 -36.12 -17.22
C LEU A 1053 8.59 -35.94 -15.80
N ASP A 1054 9.22 -36.56 -14.80
CA ASP A 1054 8.79 -36.48 -13.41
C ASP A 1054 8.93 -35.04 -12.86
N HIS A 1055 10.03 -34.35 -13.19
CA HIS A 1055 10.21 -32.94 -12.85
C HIS A 1055 9.16 -32.04 -13.52
N ALA A 1056 8.87 -32.26 -14.81
CA ALA A 1056 7.87 -31.47 -15.54
C ALA A 1056 6.46 -31.65 -14.94
N ARG A 1057 6.08 -32.87 -14.57
CA ARG A 1057 4.79 -33.15 -13.92
C ARG A 1057 4.68 -32.52 -12.54
N SER A 1058 5.72 -32.65 -11.72
CA SER A 1058 5.77 -32.01 -10.40
C SER A 1058 5.68 -30.48 -10.50
N ALA A 1059 6.36 -29.89 -11.49
CA ALA A 1059 6.26 -28.46 -11.79
C ALA A 1059 4.83 -28.05 -12.20
N LEU A 1060 4.21 -28.82 -13.08
CA LEU A 1060 2.83 -28.60 -13.53
C LEU A 1060 1.82 -28.72 -12.39
N ASP A 1061 1.98 -29.71 -11.51
CA ASP A 1061 1.13 -29.86 -10.33
C ASP A 1061 1.31 -28.67 -9.37
N ALA A 1062 2.53 -28.13 -9.25
CA ALA A 1062 2.78 -26.92 -8.46
C ALA A 1062 2.07 -25.69 -9.01
N TYR A 1063 2.09 -25.49 -10.33
CA TYR A 1063 1.36 -24.41 -10.97
C TYR A 1063 -0.16 -24.61 -10.85
N ALA A 1064 -0.65 -25.82 -11.11
CA ALA A 1064 -2.07 -26.14 -11.06
C ALA A 1064 -2.69 -25.94 -9.67
N ARG A 1065 -1.94 -26.15 -8.59
CA ARG A 1065 -2.42 -25.88 -7.21
C ARG A 1065 -2.76 -24.40 -6.97
N VAL A 1066 -2.13 -23.50 -7.72
CA VAL A 1066 -2.22 -22.06 -7.47
C VAL A 1066 -2.86 -21.27 -8.61
N ALA A 1067 -3.31 -21.93 -9.68
CA ALA A 1067 -3.97 -21.28 -10.80
C ALA A 1067 -5.19 -20.45 -10.35
N GLN A 1068 -5.25 -19.19 -10.75
CA GLN A 1068 -6.28 -18.24 -10.32
C GLN A 1068 -7.19 -17.78 -11.46
N ASP A 1069 -6.70 -17.79 -12.69
CA ASP A 1069 -7.40 -17.22 -13.82
C ASP A 1069 -7.30 -18.06 -15.10
N GLN A 1070 -7.93 -17.55 -16.17
CA GLN A 1070 -7.98 -18.23 -17.46
C GLN A 1070 -6.62 -18.28 -18.16
N SER A 1071 -5.74 -17.31 -17.90
CA SER A 1071 -4.37 -17.31 -18.41
C SER A 1071 -3.54 -18.43 -17.79
N ASP A 1072 -3.69 -18.69 -16.48
CA ASP A 1072 -3.04 -19.81 -15.79
C ASP A 1072 -3.52 -21.16 -16.34
N ARG A 1073 -4.84 -21.33 -16.54
CA ARG A 1073 -5.42 -22.53 -17.15
C ARG A 1073 -4.86 -22.76 -18.55
N GLY A 1074 -4.75 -21.70 -19.37
CA GLY A 1074 -4.18 -21.77 -20.70
C GLY A 1074 -2.68 -22.10 -20.71
N ALA A 1075 -1.92 -21.58 -19.74
CA ALA A 1075 -0.52 -21.93 -19.56
C ALA A 1075 -0.35 -23.41 -19.20
N ILE A 1076 -1.16 -23.95 -18.29
CA ILE A 1076 -1.14 -25.36 -17.90
C ILE A 1076 -1.50 -26.28 -19.08
N ALA A 1077 -2.53 -25.93 -19.85
CA ALA A 1077 -2.91 -26.69 -21.04
C ALA A 1077 -1.80 -26.67 -22.11
N THR A 1078 -1.15 -25.53 -22.29
CA THR A 1078 0.02 -25.37 -23.19
C THR A 1078 1.19 -26.25 -22.75
N MET A 1079 1.51 -26.25 -21.45
CA MET A 1079 2.60 -27.06 -20.90
C MET A 1079 2.30 -28.57 -20.99
N ALA A 1080 1.05 -28.98 -20.81
CA ALA A 1080 0.67 -30.38 -21.01
C ALA A 1080 0.93 -30.82 -22.46
N GLU A 1081 0.56 -30.00 -23.44
CA GLU A 1081 0.75 -30.30 -24.86
C GLU A 1081 2.21 -30.22 -25.31
N TYR A 1082 2.94 -29.19 -24.91
CA TYR A 1082 4.28 -28.91 -25.46
C TYR A 1082 5.45 -29.30 -24.55
N VAL A 1083 5.16 -29.84 -23.36
CA VAL A 1083 6.19 -30.32 -22.42
C VAL A 1083 5.93 -31.75 -21.96
N ASP A 1084 4.82 -32.02 -21.25
CA ASP A 1084 4.55 -33.37 -20.69
C ASP A 1084 4.40 -34.43 -21.80
N ARG A 1085 3.57 -34.19 -22.82
CA ARG A 1085 3.36 -35.14 -23.93
C ARG A 1085 4.63 -35.41 -24.75
N PRO A 1086 5.43 -34.41 -25.16
CA PRO A 1086 6.68 -34.65 -25.88
C PRO A 1086 7.73 -35.38 -25.04
N LEU A 1087 7.80 -35.13 -23.73
CA LEU A 1087 8.69 -35.87 -22.83
C LEU A 1087 8.29 -37.35 -22.73
N LYS A 1088 6.99 -37.65 -22.60
CA LYS A 1088 6.47 -39.03 -22.66
C LYS A 1088 6.84 -39.71 -23.98
N ALA A 1089 6.58 -39.05 -25.11
CA ALA A 1089 6.87 -39.59 -26.44
C ALA A 1089 8.37 -39.88 -26.62
N LYS A 1090 9.25 -38.97 -26.16
CA LYS A 1090 10.69 -39.18 -26.26
C LYS A 1090 11.18 -40.33 -25.37
N LEU A 1091 10.62 -40.47 -24.18
CA LEU A 1091 10.93 -41.59 -23.29
C LEU A 1091 10.51 -42.94 -23.89
N GLU A 1092 9.35 -43.01 -24.54
CA GLU A 1092 8.90 -44.20 -25.27
C GLU A 1092 9.79 -44.53 -26.46
N GLU A 1093 10.26 -43.51 -27.20
CA GLU A 1093 11.23 -43.65 -28.28
C GLU A 1093 12.53 -44.30 -27.78
N LEU A 1094 13.09 -43.83 -26.66
CA LEU A 1094 14.33 -44.37 -26.09
C LEU A 1094 14.18 -45.80 -25.55
N ARG A 1095 12.97 -46.21 -25.15
CA ARG A 1095 12.69 -47.57 -24.66
C ARG A 1095 12.59 -48.60 -25.80
N LYS A 1096 12.23 -48.16 -27.00
CA LYS A 1096 12.30 -48.98 -28.23
C LYS A 1096 13.75 -49.17 -28.64
#